data_AF-A0A8B7YT59-F1
#
_entry.id   AF-A0A8B7YT59-F1
#
_cell.length_a   1.000
_cell.length_b   1.000
_cell.length_c   1.000
_cell.angle_alpha   90.00
_cell.angle_beta   90.00
_cell.angle_gamma   90.00
#
_symmetry.space_group_name_H-M   'P 1'
#
loop_
_entity.id
_entity.type
_entity.pdbx_description
1 polymer ?
#
loop_
_entity_poly.entity_id
_entity_poly.type
_entity_poly.pdbx_seq_one_letter_code
_entity_poly.pdbx_strand_id
1 'polypeptide(L)'
;MAEDDVRWLATLGRRIELGMLYDCRREKVVSKSKLWHDDEMRKACVVHHINQCNFSIISSNEVDDKAAALRMDNALKASYLCGLVDVRGSAKYLEDKIQSCRQARVTVHHRSTTAFTELPLQRCRSNVKDLNQFEQKGATHVVIGVVYGVQSFFIFDRKCSSKENATEVRNHLLHVIENEGAFGKRVTRLSTPSKYGNVENIFCRFLVDFSLEVEPKTYKDAVSMAKKLPLMIEKNGVNSIPILVRLLSLNKLNPQLVKSVGQNSCSEHVLNEFQRILERTNAMQVRCNDLKNNDICKDFPQFSARFEEMSAILDNFIKSIKQKGARALLEIRSGGKEQTIRDVIRDSNQSPFREQQLSVWIKHKEHEMNTVAECLKLLAGVPVIQSQDDLNQLRSRYSRVVCFSFPLTAPDDCLIVLSQSTDSLKQTPHVTEHSLRSQSPWLIEHNATTKSLAAHFMELYKKNWNTQTSSRFVVSGFGSGVHVAILVFEQGRQVHTIFEPPKRLGSKVGHTVVHSDERSSFSQFLVQSHEDYILDICRISQSDPVESDPQILTIPLIERSSSATATYRSYSFGRLPSSDIHHKVIMLFGATGAGKSTLINAMINYILGVKWEDDYRFKIVDERGEGRQSQAHSQTKHITLYTIYGNRHHKIPYTVTLVDTPGFANTGGIGRDKAISNQIQDFFSHSEDHHMDHIDAVGLVVQASRPRLTPTEVYVFDSIMSSFAFDIKRNIILLITFCDAKKPSVIQAIDEAGIAHNETICRFNNSVLYSSKSTYGAVDSDIEDDEDSIDKVLWNMEMKSMAQLFEAVIHLEPITFALLKEGLIESICVTKQETQVGGGSGRKEVGLNHTKSGLLAEKKVESTEEKKAVEVARDVKSNRSSSATGGRIRRFFKRFRFGRARSNRDKYDHL
;
A
#
# COMPACT_ATOMS: atom_id res chain seq x y z
N MET A 1 3.83 3.22 44.08
CA MET A 1 4.22 3.49 42.67
C MET A 1 4.05 2.17 41.96
N ALA A 2 3.13 2.10 41.01
CA ALA A 2 2.87 0.92 40.20
C ALA A 2 3.81 0.90 38.99
N GLU A 3 3.87 -0.21 38.23
CA GLU A 3 4.59 -0.21 36.95
C GLU A 3 3.92 0.71 35.92
N ASP A 4 2.60 0.91 36.03
CA ASP A 4 1.79 1.81 35.20
C ASP A 4 2.15 3.31 35.36
N ASP A 5 2.93 3.67 36.39
CA ASP A 5 3.44 5.04 36.61
C ASP A 5 4.58 5.43 35.65
N VAL A 6 4.95 4.55 34.71
CA VAL A 6 6.24 4.59 34.00
C VAL A 6 6.08 4.39 32.49
N ARG A 7 6.67 5.28 31.69
CA ARG A 7 6.64 5.24 30.21
C ARG A 7 7.98 4.77 29.63
N TRP A 8 7.95 3.92 28.61
CA TRP A 8 9.12 3.60 27.78
C TRP A 8 9.21 4.56 26.58
N LEU A 9 10.42 4.97 26.21
CA LEU A 9 10.66 5.91 25.12
C LEU A 9 11.89 5.51 24.29
N ALA A 10 11.75 5.49 22.97
CA ALA A 10 12.89 5.36 22.05
C ALA A 10 13.77 6.62 22.05
N THR A 11 15.08 6.43 22.20
CA THR A 11 16.03 7.56 22.24
C THR A 11 16.22 8.19 20.87
N LEU A 12 16.08 7.42 19.79
CA LEU A 12 16.24 7.89 18.40
C LEU A 12 17.61 8.59 18.16
N GLY A 13 18.67 8.06 18.78
CA GLY A 13 20.03 8.61 18.74
C GLY A 13 20.27 9.85 19.61
N ARG A 14 19.26 10.31 20.37
CA ARG A 14 19.43 11.37 21.37
C ARG A 14 20.21 10.83 22.58
N ARG A 15 21.20 11.58 23.05
CA ARG A 15 21.97 11.23 24.25
C ARG A 15 21.12 11.50 25.49
N ILE A 16 20.65 10.44 26.14
CA ILE A 16 19.84 10.47 27.35
C ILE A 16 20.48 9.53 28.37
N GLU A 17 20.77 10.03 29.57
CA GLU A 17 21.41 9.28 30.66
C GLU A 17 20.45 9.09 31.84
N LEU A 18 20.79 8.12 32.70
CA LEU A 18 20.09 7.91 33.98
C LEU A 18 20.08 9.20 34.83
N GLY A 19 18.96 9.49 35.46
CA GLY A 19 18.76 10.67 36.29
C GLY A 19 18.54 12.00 35.54
N MET A 20 18.63 12.03 34.20
CA MET A 20 18.31 13.22 33.42
C MET A 20 16.81 13.56 33.48
N LEU A 21 16.50 14.85 33.41
CA LEU A 21 15.15 15.38 33.40
C LEU A 21 14.65 15.59 31.97
N TYR A 22 13.39 15.23 31.73
CA TYR A 22 12.79 15.16 30.41
C TYR A 22 11.43 15.86 30.36
N ASP A 23 11.16 16.57 29.26
CA ASP A 23 9.85 17.14 28.96
C ASP A 23 9.17 16.34 27.85
N CYS A 24 8.25 15.45 28.24
CA CYS A 24 7.41 14.67 27.33
C CYS A 24 6.49 15.53 26.45
N ARG A 25 6.28 16.82 26.75
CA ARG A 25 5.48 17.71 25.89
C ARG A 25 6.25 18.02 24.61
N ARG A 26 7.51 18.43 24.76
CA ARG A 26 8.44 18.86 23.70
C ARG A 26 9.38 17.77 23.19
N GLU A 27 9.37 16.59 23.80
CA GLU A 27 10.31 15.48 23.56
C GLU A 27 11.79 15.86 23.70
N LYS A 28 12.13 16.61 24.77
CA LYS A 28 13.48 17.15 24.99
C LYS A 28 13.99 16.90 26.41
N VAL A 29 15.29 16.64 26.52
CA VAL A 29 16.03 16.68 27.79
C VAL A 29 16.10 18.14 28.24
N VAL A 30 15.70 18.41 29.48
CA VAL A 30 15.55 19.78 30.01
C VAL A 30 16.87 20.34 30.53
N SER A 31 17.73 19.50 31.10
CA SER A 31 19.03 19.90 31.62
C SER A 31 20.00 18.72 31.64
N LYS A 32 21.30 19.03 31.56
CA LYS A 32 22.38 18.05 31.86
C LYS A 32 22.49 17.74 33.35
N SER A 33 21.94 18.59 34.22
CA SER A 33 21.90 18.36 35.67
C SER A 33 20.94 17.22 36.01
N LYS A 34 21.46 16.14 36.58
CA LYS A 34 20.67 14.98 37.03
C LYS A 34 19.92 15.28 38.32
N LEU A 35 18.77 14.64 38.52
CA LEU A 35 17.90 14.82 39.69
C LEU A 35 18.56 14.34 41.00
N TRP A 36 19.35 13.27 40.94
CA TRP A 36 20.16 12.76 42.05
C TRP A 36 21.62 13.19 41.92
N HIS A 37 22.41 13.05 42.99
CA HIS A 37 23.86 13.19 42.93
C HIS A 37 24.50 11.92 42.31
N ASP A 38 25.56 12.06 41.51
CA ASP A 38 26.16 10.92 40.80
C ASP A 38 26.70 9.84 41.76
N ASP A 39 27.16 10.22 42.95
CA ASP A 39 27.65 9.26 43.97
C ASP A 39 26.53 8.44 44.62
N GLU A 40 25.32 8.99 44.66
CA GLU A 40 24.15 8.28 45.18
C GLU A 40 23.55 7.40 44.11
N MET A 41 23.44 7.87 42.86
CA MET A 41 23.07 7.01 41.74
C MET A 41 24.02 5.81 41.63
N ARG A 42 25.34 6.00 41.74
CA ARG A 42 26.33 4.92 41.68
C ARG A 42 26.15 3.85 42.78
N LYS A 43 25.62 4.22 43.95
CA LYS A 43 25.28 3.28 45.03
C LYS A 43 23.88 2.66 44.87
N ALA A 44 22.97 3.39 44.23
CA ALA A 44 21.56 3.04 44.15
C ALA A 44 21.17 2.23 42.91
N CYS A 45 21.88 2.41 41.79
CA CYS A 45 21.57 1.81 40.50
C CYS A 45 21.91 0.31 40.42
N VAL A 46 21.17 -0.41 39.60
CA VAL A 46 21.40 -1.81 39.25
C VAL A 46 21.75 -1.88 37.76
N VAL A 47 22.77 -2.65 37.41
CA VAL A 47 23.19 -2.90 36.02
C VAL A 47 22.97 -4.38 35.70
N HIS A 48 22.13 -4.63 34.70
CA HIS A 48 21.88 -5.96 34.15
C HIS A 48 22.63 -6.07 32.82
N HIS A 49 23.55 -7.03 32.70
CA HIS A 49 24.21 -7.32 31.42
C HIS A 49 23.31 -8.20 30.55
N ILE A 50 23.17 -7.83 29.29
CA ILE A 50 22.30 -8.50 28.31
C ILE A 50 23.18 -8.84 27.10
N ASN A 51 22.99 -10.00 26.47
CA ASN A 51 23.59 -10.28 25.17
C ASN A 51 22.51 -10.82 24.23
N GLN A 52 21.81 -9.90 23.57
CA GLN A 52 20.81 -10.20 22.55
C GLN A 52 21.22 -9.52 21.24
N CYS A 53 21.20 -10.26 20.13
CA CYS A 53 21.52 -9.77 18.80
C CYS A 53 20.54 -10.37 17.80
N ASN A 54 19.68 -9.52 17.24
CA ASN A 54 18.59 -9.92 16.35
C ASN A 54 18.72 -9.20 15.00
N PHE A 55 18.32 -9.89 13.94
CA PHE A 55 18.11 -9.32 12.61
C PHE A 55 16.63 -9.49 12.22
N SER A 56 16.04 -8.45 11.66
CA SER A 56 14.67 -8.42 11.14
C SER A 56 14.67 -7.75 9.77
N ILE A 57 13.82 -8.21 8.86
CA ILE A 57 13.75 -7.69 7.49
C ILE A 57 12.44 -6.90 7.35
N ILE A 58 12.53 -5.74 6.70
CA ILE A 58 11.44 -4.79 6.48
C ILE A 58 11.35 -4.57 4.96
N SER A 59 10.24 -4.96 4.36
CA SER A 59 9.97 -4.84 2.91
C SER A 59 9.20 -3.58 2.53
N SER A 60 8.59 -2.91 3.50
CA SER A 60 7.85 -1.66 3.33
C SER A 60 8.75 -0.43 3.56
N ASN A 61 8.22 0.77 3.25
CA ASN A 61 8.86 2.05 3.56
C ASN A 61 7.89 3.00 4.31
N GLU A 62 6.81 2.45 4.87
CA GLU A 62 5.77 3.19 5.57
C GLU A 62 6.26 3.74 6.91
N VAL A 63 5.60 4.78 7.43
CA VAL A 63 6.04 5.40 8.70
C VAL A 63 5.83 4.43 9.87
N ASP A 64 4.80 3.60 9.82
CA ASP A 64 4.45 2.64 10.87
C ASP A 64 5.49 1.55 11.06
N ASP A 65 5.94 0.87 10.00
CA ASP A 65 6.99 -0.15 10.10
C ASP A 65 8.32 0.42 10.60
N LYS A 66 8.64 1.66 10.21
CA LYS A 66 9.83 2.36 10.69
C LYS A 66 9.70 2.72 12.17
N ALA A 67 8.52 3.17 12.61
CA ALA A 67 8.22 3.44 14.01
C ALA A 67 8.26 2.16 14.86
N ALA A 68 7.70 1.06 14.35
CA ALA A 68 7.71 -0.26 14.99
C ALA A 68 9.14 -0.82 15.13
N ALA A 69 9.95 -0.76 14.07
CA ALA A 69 11.35 -1.19 14.10
C ALA A 69 12.17 -0.47 15.18
N LEU A 70 11.95 0.85 15.33
CA LEU A 70 12.60 1.70 16.34
C LEU A 70 11.92 1.65 17.72
N ARG A 71 10.80 0.92 17.87
CA ARG A 71 9.94 0.87 19.07
C ARG A 71 9.48 2.24 19.56
N MET A 72 8.98 3.07 18.65
CA MET A 72 8.28 4.31 18.98
C MET A 72 6.86 3.99 19.46
N ASP A 73 6.39 4.67 20.51
CA ASP A 73 4.98 4.65 20.90
C ASP A 73 4.17 5.69 20.10
N ASN A 74 2.84 5.60 20.12
CA ASN A 74 1.96 6.51 19.36
C ASN A 74 2.20 7.99 19.71
N ALA A 75 2.56 8.30 20.97
CA ALA A 75 2.91 9.65 21.38
C ALA A 75 4.23 10.15 20.77
N LEU A 76 5.29 9.31 20.69
CA LEU A 76 6.54 9.66 20.02
C LEU A 76 6.40 9.66 18.50
N LYS A 77 5.56 8.79 17.92
CA LYS A 77 5.14 8.82 16.51
C LYS A 77 4.48 10.15 16.16
N ALA A 78 3.53 10.62 16.97
CA ALA A 78 2.92 11.95 16.83
C ALA A 78 3.94 13.09 16.91
N SER A 79 4.88 13.02 17.87
CA SER A 79 5.96 14.00 18.00
C SER A 79 6.86 14.03 16.75
N TYR A 80 7.18 12.87 16.17
CA TYR A 80 7.99 12.76 14.96
C TYR A 80 7.26 13.26 13.70
N LEU A 81 6.00 12.85 13.51
CA LEU A 81 5.15 13.30 12.41
C LEU A 81 5.01 14.83 12.44
N CYS A 82 4.79 15.43 13.61
CA CYS A 82 4.75 16.88 13.80
C CYS A 82 6.12 17.59 13.77
N GLY A 83 7.25 16.87 13.68
CA GLY A 83 8.58 17.49 13.64
C GLY A 83 9.06 18.09 14.97
N LEU A 84 8.58 17.61 16.11
CA LEU A 84 9.11 17.94 17.44
C LEU A 84 10.40 17.19 17.79
N VAL A 85 10.70 16.10 17.07
CA VAL A 85 11.81 15.18 17.33
C VAL A 85 12.91 15.33 16.28
N ASP A 86 14.13 15.54 16.74
CA ASP A 86 15.37 15.44 15.96
C ASP A 86 15.94 14.02 16.09
N VAL A 87 16.23 13.36 14.96
CA VAL A 87 16.66 11.94 14.91
C VAL A 87 18.11 11.81 14.47
N ARG A 88 18.84 10.86 15.06
CA ARG A 88 20.30 10.74 14.89
C ARG A 88 20.74 9.27 14.79
N GLY A 89 21.95 9.05 14.28
CA GLY A 89 22.50 7.71 14.12
C GLY A 89 21.63 6.83 13.22
N SER A 90 21.34 5.63 13.67
CA SER A 90 20.45 4.67 13.00
C SER A 90 19.02 5.20 12.80
N ALA A 91 18.52 6.04 13.71
CA ALA A 91 17.15 6.57 13.65
C ALA A 91 16.90 7.53 12.47
N LYS A 92 17.94 7.96 11.75
CA LYS A 92 17.80 8.61 10.43
C LYS A 92 17.07 7.75 9.39
N TYR A 93 16.90 6.44 9.65
CA TYR A 93 16.03 5.57 8.87
C TYR A 93 14.58 6.11 8.74
N LEU A 94 14.10 6.86 9.73
CA LEU A 94 12.79 7.54 9.68
C LEU A 94 12.71 8.59 8.55
N GLU A 95 13.79 9.34 8.34
CA GLU A 95 13.89 10.40 7.33
C GLU A 95 14.17 9.83 5.93
N ASP A 96 14.61 8.58 5.85
CA ASP A 96 15.05 7.95 4.60
C ASP A 96 13.89 7.57 3.67
N LYS A 97 13.62 8.39 2.65
CA LYS A 97 12.54 8.13 1.69
C LYS A 97 13.03 7.43 0.42
N ILE A 98 12.19 6.56 -0.14
CA ILE A 98 12.26 6.17 -1.55
C ILE A 98 12.16 7.45 -2.40
N GLN A 99 12.95 7.53 -3.48
CA GLN A 99 13.07 8.74 -4.31
C GLN A 99 12.37 8.63 -5.68
N SER A 100 11.97 7.43 -6.09
CA SER A 100 11.38 7.13 -7.40
C SER A 100 10.45 5.91 -7.29
N CYS A 101 9.33 5.85 -8.01
CA CYS A 101 8.48 4.65 -8.04
C CYS A 101 9.17 3.44 -8.69
N ARG A 102 10.24 3.67 -9.46
CA ARG A 102 11.09 2.64 -10.09
C ARG A 102 12.26 2.20 -9.20
N GLN A 103 12.06 2.19 -7.88
CA GLN A 103 13.07 1.81 -6.90
C GLN A 103 12.53 0.69 -6.01
N ALA A 104 13.07 -0.51 -6.19
CA ALA A 104 12.83 -1.63 -5.29
C ALA A 104 13.71 -1.48 -4.03
N ARG A 105 13.12 -1.66 -2.85
CA ARG A 105 13.79 -1.53 -1.55
C ARG A 105 13.48 -2.68 -0.62
N VAL A 106 14.51 -3.17 0.08
CA VAL A 106 14.38 -4.03 1.26
C VAL A 106 15.39 -3.58 2.30
N THR A 107 14.97 -3.45 3.56
CA THR A 107 15.84 -3.03 4.66
C THR A 107 16.07 -4.19 5.62
N VAL A 108 17.34 -4.47 5.98
CA VAL A 108 17.65 -5.32 7.13
C VAL A 108 17.93 -4.45 8.34
N HIS A 109 17.08 -4.54 9.36
CA HIS A 109 17.29 -3.95 10.66
C HIS A 109 18.03 -4.95 11.56
N HIS A 110 19.21 -4.55 12.03
CA HIS A 110 19.96 -5.24 13.07
C HIS A 110 19.81 -4.48 14.40
N ARG A 111 19.61 -5.23 15.47
CA ARG A 111 19.54 -4.72 16.84
C ARG A 111 20.34 -5.61 17.79
N SER A 112 21.32 -5.01 18.46
CA SER A 112 22.01 -5.59 19.60
C SER A 112 21.63 -4.86 20.89
N THR A 113 21.40 -5.59 21.98
CA THR A 113 21.14 -5.05 23.33
C THR A 113 22.19 -5.61 24.28
N THR A 114 22.95 -4.72 24.93
CA THR A 114 24.18 -5.04 25.67
C THR A 114 24.06 -4.85 27.18
N ALA A 115 23.21 -3.93 27.63
CA ALA A 115 22.94 -3.73 29.05
C ALA A 115 21.59 -3.05 29.30
N PHE A 116 21.07 -3.20 30.51
CA PHE A 116 20.00 -2.37 31.05
C PHE A 116 20.43 -1.85 32.42
N THR A 117 20.45 -0.54 32.61
CA THR A 117 20.77 0.10 33.90
C THR A 117 19.53 0.81 34.42
N GLU A 118 19.17 0.57 35.68
CA GLU A 118 18.00 1.20 36.30
C GLU A 118 18.25 1.68 37.73
N LEU A 119 17.44 2.65 38.16
CA LEU A 119 17.24 3.03 39.54
C LEU A 119 15.92 2.39 40.01
N PRO A 120 15.94 1.37 40.89
CA PRO A 120 14.73 0.71 41.35
C PRO A 120 13.74 1.70 41.97
N LEU A 121 12.45 1.57 41.66
CA LEU A 121 11.39 2.53 42.08
C LEU A 121 11.39 2.83 43.59
N GLN A 122 11.74 1.84 44.41
CA GLN A 122 11.87 1.95 45.87
C GLN A 122 12.93 2.99 46.30
N ARG A 123 13.98 3.19 45.50
CA ARG A 123 15.10 4.13 45.74
C ARG A 123 14.91 5.49 45.08
N CYS A 124 13.87 5.69 44.26
CA CYS A 124 13.62 6.97 43.57
C CYS A 124 13.20 8.11 44.51
N ARG A 125 12.83 7.84 45.78
CA ARG A 125 12.41 8.87 46.75
C ARG A 125 13.51 9.33 47.71
N SER A 126 14.63 8.62 47.82
CA SER A 126 15.75 9.04 48.66
C SER A 126 16.59 10.13 47.97
N ASN A 127 16.97 11.14 48.76
CA ASN A 127 18.02 12.13 48.44
C ASN A 127 17.84 12.83 47.08
N VAL A 128 16.59 13.13 46.76
CA VAL A 128 16.18 13.90 45.57
C VAL A 128 16.58 15.37 45.80
N LYS A 129 17.25 16.00 44.83
CA LYS A 129 17.51 17.46 44.86
C LYS A 129 16.20 18.24 44.81
N ASP A 130 16.22 19.48 45.30
CA ASP A 130 15.05 20.36 45.35
C ASP A 130 14.28 20.41 44.02
N LEU A 131 13.08 19.81 44.01
CA LEU A 131 12.23 19.64 42.84
C LEU A 131 11.72 20.97 42.28
N ASN A 132 11.61 22.00 43.12
CA ASN A 132 11.14 23.33 42.74
C ASN A 132 12.02 23.96 41.64
N GLN A 133 13.34 23.73 41.70
CA GLN A 133 14.32 24.25 40.73
C GLN A 133 14.23 23.60 39.33
N PHE A 134 13.50 22.48 39.23
CA PHE A 134 13.36 21.70 38.00
C PHE A 134 11.98 21.86 37.36
N GLU A 135 10.93 22.09 38.15
CA GLU A 135 9.61 22.45 37.64
C GLU A 135 9.65 23.79 36.90
N GLN A 136 10.34 24.80 37.45
CA GLN A 136 10.58 26.10 36.78
C GLN A 136 11.27 25.96 35.41
N LYS A 137 11.94 24.84 35.14
CA LYS A 137 12.61 24.52 33.86
C LYS A 137 11.73 23.70 32.90
N GLY A 138 10.51 23.36 33.30
CA GLY A 138 9.52 22.68 32.47
C GLY A 138 9.68 21.16 32.35
N ALA A 139 10.44 20.51 33.24
CA ALA A 139 10.53 19.06 33.28
C ALA A 139 9.20 18.41 33.70
N THR A 140 8.87 17.27 33.11
CA THR A 140 7.66 16.50 33.46
C THR A 140 7.99 15.09 33.94
N HIS A 141 9.13 14.54 33.51
CA HIS A 141 9.59 13.20 33.84
C HIS A 141 11.09 13.18 34.20
N VAL A 142 11.54 12.11 34.85
CA VAL A 142 12.94 11.79 35.10
C VAL A 142 13.27 10.39 34.55
N VAL A 143 14.47 10.24 34.00
CA VAL A 143 14.97 8.95 33.50
C VAL A 143 15.39 8.07 34.67
N ILE A 144 14.67 6.95 34.86
CA ILE A 144 14.94 5.95 35.89
C ILE A 144 15.49 4.63 35.34
N GLY A 145 15.56 4.48 34.03
CA GLY A 145 16.22 3.33 33.40
C GLY A 145 16.67 3.62 31.97
N VAL A 146 17.73 2.93 31.55
CA VAL A 146 18.37 3.08 30.24
C VAL A 146 18.76 1.70 29.71
N VAL A 147 18.24 1.33 28.54
CA VAL A 147 18.69 0.15 27.79
C VAL A 147 19.76 0.61 26.82
N TYR A 148 20.94 -0.01 26.91
CA TYR A 148 22.08 0.23 26.03
C TYR A 148 22.18 -0.84 24.96
N GLY A 149 22.65 -0.44 23.79
CA GLY A 149 22.77 -1.32 22.64
C GLY A 149 23.08 -0.55 21.36
N VAL A 150 22.97 -1.23 20.22
CA VAL A 150 23.20 -0.67 18.89
C VAL A 150 22.05 -1.05 17.99
N GLN A 151 21.56 -0.07 17.23
CA GLN A 151 20.70 -0.33 16.08
C GLN A 151 21.45 0.02 14.79
N SER A 152 21.11 -0.69 13.72
CA SER A 152 21.63 -0.38 12.39
C SER A 152 20.73 -0.90 11.28
N PHE A 153 20.65 -0.15 10.19
CA PHE A 153 19.80 -0.45 9.04
C PHE A 153 20.65 -0.61 7.78
N PHE A 154 20.65 -1.80 7.18
CA PHE A 154 21.17 -2.05 5.84
C PHE A 154 20.03 -1.84 4.85
N ILE A 155 19.98 -0.67 4.20
CA ILE A 155 18.94 -0.31 3.25
C ILE A 155 19.44 -0.72 1.87
N PHE A 156 18.84 -1.76 1.29
CA PHE A 156 19.18 -2.24 -0.04
C PHE A 156 18.25 -1.63 -1.07
N ASP A 157 18.82 -0.91 -2.03
CA ASP A 157 18.14 -0.18 -3.08
C ASP A 157 18.57 -0.74 -4.45
N ARG A 158 17.61 -1.12 -5.31
CA ARG A 158 17.83 -1.45 -6.73
C ARG A 158 16.92 -0.59 -7.61
N LYS A 159 17.50 0.03 -8.65
CA LYS A 159 16.73 0.73 -9.69
C LYS A 159 16.12 -0.29 -10.65
N CYS A 160 14.88 -0.03 -11.05
CA CYS A 160 14.13 -0.81 -12.03
C CYS A 160 14.13 -0.08 -13.38
N SER A 161 14.28 -0.83 -14.47
CA SER A 161 14.04 -0.33 -15.82
C SER A 161 12.54 -0.11 -16.09
N SER A 162 12.20 0.57 -17.18
CA SER A 162 10.81 0.80 -17.59
C SER A 162 10.03 -0.48 -17.98
N LYS A 163 10.70 -1.64 -18.03
CA LYS A 163 10.09 -2.95 -18.31
C LYS A 163 10.00 -3.87 -17.08
N GLU A 164 10.58 -3.46 -15.96
CA GLU A 164 10.62 -4.24 -14.72
C GLU A 164 9.57 -3.72 -13.73
N ASN A 165 8.78 -4.64 -13.17
CA ASN A 165 7.88 -4.34 -12.07
C ASN A 165 8.68 -4.17 -10.77
N ALA A 166 8.57 -3.01 -10.11
CA ALA A 166 9.30 -2.74 -8.87
C ALA A 166 8.91 -3.70 -7.74
N THR A 167 7.68 -4.21 -7.72
CA THR A 167 7.20 -5.21 -6.75
C THR A 167 7.87 -6.57 -6.97
N GLU A 168 8.00 -7.03 -8.21
CA GLU A 168 8.73 -8.28 -8.53
C GLU A 168 10.21 -8.16 -8.18
N VAL A 169 10.85 -7.05 -8.54
CA VAL A 169 12.26 -6.79 -8.21
C VAL A 169 12.47 -6.71 -6.70
N ARG A 170 11.50 -6.16 -5.95
CA ARG A 170 11.49 -6.14 -4.48
C ARG A 170 11.33 -7.54 -3.88
N ASN A 171 10.41 -8.35 -4.40
CA ASN A 171 10.20 -9.73 -3.95
C ASN A 171 11.46 -10.60 -4.21
N HIS A 172 12.11 -10.40 -5.36
CA HIS A 172 13.40 -11.03 -5.65
C HIS A 172 14.52 -10.55 -4.70
N LEU A 173 14.62 -9.24 -4.43
CA LEU A 173 15.59 -8.69 -3.48
C LEU A 173 15.37 -9.24 -2.06
N LEU A 174 14.10 -9.37 -1.64
CA LEU A 174 13.72 -9.97 -0.36
C LEU A 174 14.21 -11.43 -0.28
N HIS A 175 13.93 -12.25 -1.29
CA HIS A 175 14.39 -13.64 -1.37
C HIS A 175 15.92 -13.78 -1.33
N VAL A 176 16.66 -12.87 -1.99
CA VAL A 176 18.14 -12.85 -1.97
C VAL A 176 18.68 -12.50 -0.57
N ILE A 177 17.99 -11.64 0.18
CA ILE A 177 18.39 -11.24 1.53
C ILE A 177 17.99 -12.29 2.57
N GLU A 178 16.81 -12.91 2.46
CA GLU A 178 16.32 -13.95 3.38
C GLU A 178 17.11 -15.26 3.33
N ASN A 179 17.80 -15.52 2.22
CA ASN A 179 18.66 -16.70 2.06
C ASN A 179 20.13 -16.45 2.45
N GLU A 180 20.53 -15.20 2.71
CA GLU A 180 21.90 -14.90 3.13
C GLU A 180 22.04 -15.07 4.64
N GLY A 181 22.77 -16.11 5.03
CA GLY A 181 22.99 -16.48 6.43
C GLY A 181 23.63 -15.40 7.31
N ALA A 182 24.22 -14.34 6.74
CA ALA A 182 24.66 -13.16 7.47
C ALA A 182 23.55 -12.43 8.23
N PHE A 183 22.30 -12.51 7.74
CA PHE A 183 21.16 -11.76 8.26
C PHE A 183 20.17 -12.62 9.08
N GLY A 184 20.62 -13.79 9.56
CA GLY A 184 19.93 -14.56 10.59
C GLY A 184 18.75 -15.44 10.14
N LYS A 185 18.28 -15.34 8.90
CA LYS A 185 17.33 -16.29 8.30
C LYS A 185 18.03 -17.28 7.36
N ARG A 186 17.55 -18.52 7.36
CA ARG A 186 17.76 -19.54 6.30
C ARG A 186 16.45 -20.30 6.13
N VAL A 187 15.62 -19.90 5.17
CA VAL A 187 14.42 -20.66 4.79
C VAL A 187 14.87 -21.75 3.80
N THR A 188 14.84 -23.02 4.20
CA THR A 188 15.21 -24.13 3.31
C THR A 188 14.05 -24.54 2.39
N ARG A 189 14.32 -24.54 1.07
CA ARG A 189 13.43 -24.85 -0.10
C ARG A 189 12.49 -23.69 -0.44
N LEU A 190 12.58 -23.06 -1.62
CA LEU A 190 12.63 -23.63 -2.98
C LEU A 190 13.63 -22.89 -3.88
N SER A 191 14.32 -23.62 -4.75
CA SER A 191 15.27 -23.08 -5.72
C SER A 191 14.65 -22.97 -7.13
N THR A 192 14.16 -21.79 -7.49
CA THR A 192 14.01 -21.37 -8.88
C THR A 192 15.10 -20.34 -9.21
N PRO A 193 15.92 -20.55 -10.26
CA PRO A 193 16.86 -19.52 -10.69
C PRO A 193 16.07 -18.38 -11.34
N SER A 194 16.01 -17.23 -10.68
CA SER A 194 15.22 -16.08 -11.12
C SER A 194 15.78 -15.44 -12.39
N LYS A 195 14.89 -15.02 -13.31
CA LYS A 195 15.22 -14.26 -14.53
C LYS A 195 16.01 -12.96 -14.29
N TYR A 196 15.94 -12.40 -13.08
CA TYR A 196 16.56 -11.14 -12.72
C TYR A 196 18.02 -11.35 -12.28
N GLY A 197 18.95 -10.71 -13.00
CA GLY A 197 20.40 -10.99 -12.91
C GLY A 197 21.12 -10.47 -11.65
N ASN A 198 22.44 -10.74 -11.63
CA ASN A 198 23.42 -10.52 -10.55
C ASN A 198 23.07 -9.48 -9.46
N VAL A 199 23.41 -9.85 -8.21
CA VAL A 199 23.44 -9.01 -6.99
C VAL A 199 24.35 -7.76 -7.07
N GLU A 200 24.99 -7.52 -8.21
CA GLU A 200 25.94 -6.45 -8.45
C GLU A 200 25.25 -5.10 -8.69
N ASN A 201 23.96 -5.12 -9.07
CA ASN A 201 23.12 -3.93 -9.22
C ASN A 201 22.36 -3.55 -7.93
N ILE A 202 22.72 -4.15 -6.78
CA ILE A 202 22.13 -3.86 -5.47
C ILE A 202 23.05 -2.91 -4.70
N PHE A 203 22.59 -1.68 -4.53
CA PHE A 203 23.26 -0.67 -3.71
C PHE A 203 22.85 -0.85 -2.25
N CYS A 204 23.79 -0.67 -1.33
CA CYS A 204 23.52 -0.63 0.10
C CYS A 204 23.78 0.78 0.63
N ARG A 205 22.92 1.25 1.54
CA ARG A 205 23.18 2.41 2.39
C ARG A 205 23.03 1.94 3.84
N PHE A 206 24.00 2.26 4.67
CA PHE A 206 24.09 1.72 6.02
C PHE A 206 24.00 2.83 7.06
N LEU A 207 22.99 2.75 7.91
CA LEU A 207 22.79 3.69 9.02
C LEU A 207 23.08 2.97 10.33
N VAL A 208 23.90 3.56 11.20
CA VAL A 208 24.32 2.99 12.49
C VAL A 208 24.59 4.11 13.49
N ASP A 209 24.58 3.80 14.78
CA ASP A 209 24.73 4.78 15.86
C ASP A 209 26.18 5.25 16.14
N PHE A 210 27.18 4.67 15.46
CA PHE A 210 28.59 5.00 15.64
C PHE A 210 29.34 5.13 14.30
N SER A 211 30.44 5.88 14.29
CA SER A 211 31.25 6.10 13.09
C SER A 211 31.99 4.85 12.63
N LEU A 212 32.03 4.64 11.31
CA LEU A 212 32.76 3.56 10.65
C LEU A 212 33.92 4.14 9.84
N GLU A 213 35.01 3.38 9.70
CA GLU A 213 36.11 3.73 8.78
C GLU A 213 35.70 3.57 7.32
N VAL A 214 34.88 2.55 7.02
CA VAL A 214 34.37 2.23 5.68
C VAL A 214 32.90 1.81 5.77
N GLU A 215 32.04 2.56 5.11
CA GLU A 215 30.62 2.21 4.96
C GLU A 215 30.41 1.21 3.81
N PRO A 216 29.57 0.17 3.98
CA PRO A 216 29.26 -0.76 2.91
C PRO A 216 28.36 -0.10 1.86
N LYS A 217 28.73 -0.19 0.57
CA LYS A 217 28.00 0.44 -0.55
C LYS A 217 27.38 -0.58 -1.50
N THR A 218 27.84 -1.82 -1.48
CA THR A 218 27.29 -2.94 -2.27
C THR A 218 26.69 -4.01 -1.37
N TYR A 219 25.88 -4.90 -1.95
CA TYR A 219 25.41 -6.10 -1.28
C TYR A 219 26.56 -6.94 -0.65
N LYS A 220 27.66 -7.15 -1.38
CA LYS A 220 28.82 -7.94 -0.90
C LYS A 220 29.49 -7.28 0.31
N ASP A 221 29.60 -5.95 0.32
CA ASP A 221 30.14 -5.21 1.47
C ASP A 221 29.23 -5.32 2.70
N ALA A 222 27.92 -5.21 2.50
CA ALA A 222 26.92 -5.29 3.57
C ALA A 222 26.94 -6.67 4.25
N VAL A 223 27.06 -7.75 3.46
CA VAL A 223 27.24 -9.12 3.96
C VAL A 223 28.54 -9.28 4.75
N SER A 224 29.63 -8.64 4.32
CA SER A 224 30.90 -8.62 5.07
C SER A 224 30.77 -7.83 6.38
N MET A 225 30.07 -6.70 6.36
CA MET A 225 29.83 -5.83 7.52
C MET A 225 28.96 -6.55 8.56
N ALA A 226 27.84 -7.16 8.16
CA ALA A 226 26.95 -7.89 9.05
C ALA A 226 27.67 -9.01 9.82
N LYS A 227 28.58 -9.76 9.17
CA LYS A 227 29.40 -10.80 9.80
C LYS A 227 30.43 -10.25 10.80
N LYS A 228 30.85 -8.99 10.66
CA LYS A 228 31.80 -8.31 11.56
C LYS A 228 31.13 -7.53 12.68
N LEU A 229 29.89 -7.10 12.48
CA LEU A 229 29.21 -6.14 13.34
C LEU A 229 29.11 -6.56 14.81
N PRO A 230 28.78 -7.81 15.19
CA PRO A 230 28.78 -8.24 16.60
C PRO A 230 30.16 -8.06 17.28
N LEU A 231 31.24 -8.48 16.60
CA LEU A 231 32.62 -8.35 17.10
C LEU A 231 33.07 -6.88 17.20
N MET A 232 32.54 -5.99 16.36
CA MET A 232 32.82 -4.55 16.44
C MET A 232 32.10 -3.91 17.63
N ILE A 233 30.86 -4.35 17.94
CA ILE A 233 30.08 -3.86 19.08
C ILE A 233 30.77 -4.25 20.41
N GLU A 234 31.26 -5.48 20.52
CA GLU A 234 32.02 -5.94 21.68
C GLU A 234 33.34 -5.16 21.88
N LYS A 235 34.10 -4.93 20.80
CA LYS A 235 35.42 -4.28 20.87
C LYS A 235 35.37 -2.77 21.08
N ASN A 236 34.38 -2.08 20.50
CA ASN A 236 34.32 -0.61 20.53
C ASN A 236 33.71 -0.05 21.83
N GLY A 237 33.46 -0.89 22.84
CA GLY A 237 32.91 -0.45 24.13
C GLY A 237 31.51 0.14 24.02
N VAL A 238 30.70 -0.30 23.05
CA VAL A 238 29.41 0.32 22.67
C VAL A 238 28.28 0.08 23.69
N ASN A 239 28.64 -0.37 24.90
CA ASN A 239 27.78 -0.56 26.07
C ASN A 239 27.21 0.76 26.65
N SER A 240 27.36 1.87 25.93
CA SER A 240 27.01 3.23 26.36
C SER A 240 26.09 3.99 25.39
N ILE A 241 25.68 3.39 24.25
CA ILE A 241 24.69 4.02 23.36
C ILE A 241 23.28 3.67 23.86
N PRO A 242 22.47 4.64 24.32
CA PRO A 242 21.15 4.37 24.85
C PRO A 242 20.16 4.20 23.69
N ILE A 243 19.40 3.11 23.64
CA ILE A 243 18.40 2.81 22.59
C ILE A 243 16.95 2.96 23.08
N LEU A 244 16.69 2.69 24.36
CA LEU A 244 15.41 2.92 25.04
C LEU A 244 15.66 3.52 26.43
N VAL A 245 14.75 4.36 26.91
CA VAL A 245 14.76 4.86 28.29
C VAL A 245 13.41 4.64 28.98
N ARG A 246 13.46 4.45 30.30
CA ARG A 246 12.33 4.27 31.22
C ARG A 246 12.13 5.58 31.98
N LEU A 247 10.98 6.23 31.78
CA LEU A 247 10.65 7.57 32.28
C LEU A 247 9.61 7.51 33.39
N LEU A 248 9.94 8.08 34.55
CA LEU A 248 9.03 8.25 35.68
C LEU A 248 8.46 9.66 35.72
N SER A 249 7.14 9.80 35.90
CA SER A 249 6.50 11.11 36.05
C SER A 249 6.90 11.80 37.38
N LEU A 250 7.29 13.08 37.30
CA LEU A 250 7.69 13.86 38.48
C LEU A 250 6.55 14.08 39.49
N ASN A 251 5.29 14.10 39.03
CA ASN A 251 4.11 14.13 39.90
C ASN A 251 4.11 12.96 40.89
N LYS A 252 4.59 11.77 40.50
CA LYS A 252 4.64 10.58 41.37
C LYS A 252 5.73 10.66 42.45
N LEU A 253 6.70 11.57 42.28
CA LEU A 253 7.70 11.93 43.29
C LEU A 253 7.19 13.03 44.21
N ASN A 254 6.56 14.08 43.67
CA ASN A 254 5.88 15.11 44.48
C ASN A 254 4.56 15.59 43.81
N PRO A 255 3.39 15.09 44.26
CA PRO A 255 2.09 15.45 43.67
C PRO A 255 1.65 16.89 43.91
N GLN A 256 2.22 17.58 44.91
CA GLN A 256 1.86 18.97 45.24
C GLN A 256 2.47 19.99 44.28
N LEU A 257 3.58 19.63 43.62
CA LEU A 257 4.29 20.51 42.70
C LEU A 257 3.74 20.36 41.27
N VAL A 258 3.83 19.17 40.71
CA VAL A 258 3.53 18.96 39.29
C VAL A 258 2.04 18.70 39.08
N LYS A 259 1.27 19.71 38.67
CA LYS A 259 -0.09 19.51 38.13
C LYS A 259 -0.07 18.37 37.11
N SER A 260 -1.04 17.45 37.19
CA SER A 260 -1.11 16.27 36.34
C SER A 260 -1.07 16.66 34.86
N VAL A 261 0.10 16.44 34.23
CA VAL A 261 0.25 16.59 32.78
C VAL A 261 -0.68 15.57 32.16
N GLY A 262 -1.75 16.05 31.53
CA GLY A 262 -2.73 15.17 30.91
C GLY A 262 -2.02 14.23 29.95
N GLN A 263 -2.27 12.92 30.09
CA GLN A 263 -1.95 11.92 29.06
C GLN A 263 -2.91 12.07 27.85
N ASN A 264 -3.31 13.31 27.55
CA ASN A 264 -4.10 13.71 26.40
C ASN A 264 -3.20 13.52 25.18
N SER A 265 -3.15 12.28 24.73
CA SER A 265 -2.59 11.90 23.45
C SER A 265 -3.59 12.31 22.38
N CYS A 266 -3.08 12.73 21.22
CA CYS A 266 -3.92 12.78 20.02
C CYS A 266 -4.51 11.38 19.80
N SER A 267 -5.81 11.29 19.51
CA SER A 267 -6.44 10.01 19.16
C SER A 267 -5.76 9.43 17.92
N GLU A 268 -5.68 8.10 17.88
CA GLU A 268 -5.01 7.37 16.80
C GLU A 268 -5.61 7.68 15.43
N HIS A 269 -6.93 7.85 15.35
CA HIS A 269 -7.62 8.27 14.15
C HIS A 269 -7.12 9.62 13.61
N VAL A 270 -7.04 10.65 14.46
CA VAL A 270 -6.56 12.00 14.07
C VAL A 270 -5.06 11.99 13.73
N LEU A 271 -4.29 11.15 14.42
CA LEU A 271 -2.88 10.94 14.11
C LEU A 271 -2.70 10.33 12.72
N ASN A 272 -3.53 9.34 12.36
CA ASN A 272 -3.50 8.67 11.08
C ASN A 272 -4.00 9.59 9.94
N GLU A 273 -4.99 10.44 10.19
CA GLU A 273 -5.38 11.52 9.25
C GLU A 273 -4.21 12.47 8.97
N PHE A 274 -3.49 12.93 10.01
CA PHE A 274 -2.32 13.80 9.85
C PHE A 274 -1.17 13.10 9.11
N GLN A 275 -0.95 11.81 9.39
CA GLN A 275 0.02 10.98 8.67
C GLN A 275 -0.32 10.85 7.18
N ARG A 276 -1.58 10.55 6.83
CA ARG A 276 -2.05 10.44 5.44
C ARG A 276 -1.78 11.72 4.66
N ILE A 277 -1.90 12.90 5.27
CA ILE A 277 -1.55 14.18 4.62
C ILE A 277 -0.05 14.25 4.29
N LEU A 278 0.83 13.83 5.19
CA LEU A 278 2.27 13.80 4.92
C LEU A 278 2.63 12.75 3.86
N GLU A 279 2.00 11.58 3.90
CA GLU A 279 2.27 10.48 2.97
C GLU A 279 1.81 10.78 1.54
N ARG A 280 0.59 11.31 1.35
CA ARG A 280 0.12 11.73 0.00
C ARG A 280 1.02 12.82 -0.61
N THR A 281 1.53 13.74 0.21
CA THR A 281 2.46 14.79 -0.25
C THR A 281 3.84 14.21 -0.61
N ASN A 282 4.36 13.27 0.19
CA ASN A 282 5.60 12.55 -0.14
C ASN A 282 5.45 11.71 -1.43
N ALA A 283 4.31 11.05 -1.62
CA ALA A 283 4.01 10.29 -2.83
C ALA A 283 3.99 11.20 -4.08
N MET A 284 3.43 12.41 -3.96
CA MET A 284 3.50 13.41 -5.03
C MET A 284 4.94 13.85 -5.32
N GLN A 285 5.76 14.06 -4.28
CA GLN A 285 7.18 14.43 -4.43
C GLN A 285 7.97 13.33 -5.15
N VAL A 286 7.72 12.05 -4.85
CA VAL A 286 8.29 10.90 -5.57
C VAL A 286 7.91 10.92 -7.06
N ARG A 287 6.62 11.15 -7.38
CA ARG A 287 6.19 11.25 -8.79
C ARG A 287 6.80 12.46 -9.51
N CYS A 288 6.95 13.61 -8.84
CA CYS A 288 7.65 14.76 -9.40
C CYS A 288 9.12 14.43 -9.73
N ASN A 289 9.81 13.69 -8.85
CA ASN A 289 11.15 13.19 -9.12
C ASN A 289 11.20 12.21 -10.32
N ASP A 290 10.23 11.31 -10.46
CA ASP A 290 10.16 10.38 -11.60
C ASP A 290 9.98 11.12 -12.93
N LEU A 291 9.10 12.12 -12.98
CA LEU A 291 8.84 12.92 -14.19
C LEU A 291 10.00 13.87 -14.52
N LYS A 292 10.60 14.50 -13.51
CA LYS A 292 11.82 15.30 -13.67
C LYS A 292 12.94 14.50 -14.34
N ASN A 293 13.12 13.23 -13.96
CA ASN A 293 14.16 12.34 -14.48
C ASN A 293 13.78 11.64 -15.81
N ASN A 294 12.65 11.99 -16.43
CA ASN A 294 12.25 11.47 -17.74
C ASN A 294 13.18 11.99 -18.85
N ASP A 295 13.47 11.17 -19.86
CA ASP A 295 14.34 11.55 -20.99
C ASP A 295 13.84 12.80 -21.74
N ILE A 296 12.52 13.02 -21.83
CA ILE A 296 11.91 14.20 -22.47
C ILE A 296 12.39 15.51 -21.81
N CYS A 297 12.66 15.50 -20.51
CA CYS A 297 13.12 16.67 -19.76
C CYS A 297 14.55 17.10 -20.13
N LYS A 298 15.33 16.24 -20.82
CA LYS A 298 16.64 16.60 -21.39
C LYS A 298 16.48 17.47 -22.64
N ASP A 299 15.50 17.14 -23.48
CA ASP A 299 15.19 17.87 -24.71
C ASP A 299 14.36 19.14 -24.43
N PHE A 300 13.54 19.12 -23.37
CA PHE A 300 12.69 20.22 -22.93
C PHE A 300 12.88 20.52 -21.43
N PRO A 301 13.92 21.29 -21.06
CA PRO A 301 14.21 21.64 -19.66
C PRO A 301 13.07 22.37 -18.93
N GLN A 302 12.12 22.97 -19.66
CA GLN A 302 10.92 23.63 -19.11
C GLN A 302 10.09 22.67 -18.24
N PHE A 303 10.03 21.38 -18.58
CA PHE A 303 9.35 20.38 -17.75
C PHE A 303 10.10 20.13 -16.43
N SER A 304 11.43 19.96 -16.48
CA SER A 304 12.25 19.77 -15.27
C SER A 304 12.06 20.93 -14.28
N ALA A 305 12.11 22.17 -14.77
CA ALA A 305 11.93 23.36 -13.95
C ALA A 305 10.56 23.38 -13.22
N ARG A 306 9.47 23.05 -13.93
CA ARG A 306 8.12 22.97 -13.33
C ARG A 306 8.02 21.89 -12.23
N PHE A 307 8.67 20.74 -12.40
CA PHE A 307 8.69 19.69 -11.37
C PHE A 307 9.60 20.02 -10.19
N GLU A 308 10.71 20.74 -10.41
CA GLU A 308 11.55 21.30 -9.34
C GLU A 308 10.80 22.32 -8.50
N GLU A 309 10.09 23.26 -9.14
CA GLU A 309 9.25 24.25 -8.49
C GLU A 309 8.14 23.61 -7.65
N MET A 310 7.38 22.65 -8.24
CA MET A 310 6.39 21.87 -7.49
C MET A 310 7.02 21.16 -6.28
N SER A 311 8.19 20.53 -6.45
CA SER A 311 8.87 19.82 -5.35
C SER A 311 9.26 20.75 -4.21
N ALA A 312 9.75 21.96 -4.51
CA ALA A 312 10.09 22.97 -3.51
C ALA A 312 8.84 23.50 -2.77
N ILE A 313 7.72 23.68 -3.48
CA ILE A 313 6.43 24.06 -2.90
C ILE A 313 5.91 22.96 -1.95
N LEU A 314 5.97 21.69 -2.35
CA LEU A 314 5.57 20.55 -1.51
C LEU A 314 6.46 20.41 -0.26
N ASP A 315 7.78 20.61 -0.37
CA ASP A 315 8.70 20.62 0.78
C ASP A 315 8.36 21.74 1.78
N ASN A 316 8.01 22.93 1.29
CA ASN A 316 7.64 24.06 2.15
C ASN A 316 6.27 23.83 2.79
N PHE A 317 5.32 23.22 2.09
CA PHE A 317 4.05 22.77 2.67
C PHE A 317 4.25 21.74 3.78
N ILE A 318 5.12 20.72 3.58
CA ILE A 318 5.47 19.74 4.62
C ILE A 318 6.04 20.44 5.85
N LYS A 319 6.95 21.41 5.68
CA LYS A 319 7.49 22.21 6.81
C LYS A 319 6.38 22.99 7.52
N SER A 320 5.51 23.67 6.78
CA SER A 320 4.39 24.48 7.29
C SER A 320 3.40 23.64 8.10
N ILE A 321 2.92 22.52 7.56
CA ILE A 321 1.95 21.66 8.24
C ILE A 321 2.56 20.96 9.47
N LYS A 322 3.83 20.54 9.42
CA LYS A 322 4.55 20.03 10.59
C LYS A 322 4.63 21.08 11.70
N GLN A 323 5.03 22.32 11.37
CA GLN A 323 5.09 23.41 12.36
C GLN A 323 3.73 23.73 12.99
N LYS A 324 2.63 23.67 12.23
CA LYS A 324 1.27 23.86 12.76
C LYS A 324 0.84 22.67 13.63
N GLY A 325 1.08 21.43 13.19
CA GLY A 325 0.86 20.22 13.98
C GLY A 325 1.64 20.21 15.30
N ALA A 326 2.91 20.65 15.29
CA ALA A 326 3.73 20.82 16.49
C ALA A 326 3.12 21.79 17.51
N ARG A 327 2.56 22.92 17.05
CA ARG A 327 1.89 23.89 17.94
C ARG A 327 0.63 23.28 18.57
N ALA A 328 -0.23 22.67 17.76
CA ALA A 328 -1.44 21.99 18.23
C ALA A 328 -1.12 20.85 19.22
N LEU A 329 -0.14 20.00 18.90
CA LEU A 329 0.27 18.89 19.75
C LEU A 329 0.85 19.36 21.11
N LEU A 330 1.55 20.50 21.14
CA LEU A 330 2.01 21.12 22.38
C LEU A 330 0.86 21.68 23.22
N GLU A 331 -0.18 22.23 22.58
CA GLU A 331 -1.37 22.73 23.26
C GLU A 331 -2.18 21.59 23.89
N ILE A 332 -2.46 20.53 23.13
CA ILE A 332 -3.16 19.31 23.59
C ILE A 332 -2.46 18.71 24.81
N ARG A 333 -1.13 18.54 24.75
CA ARG A 333 -0.31 18.03 25.85
C ARG A 333 -0.18 18.98 27.05
N SER A 334 -0.65 20.22 26.90
CA SER A 334 -0.74 21.22 27.99
C SER A 334 -2.16 21.34 28.56
N GLY A 335 -3.08 20.43 28.17
CA GLY A 335 -4.48 20.43 28.60
C GLY A 335 -5.46 21.09 27.62
N GLY A 336 -5.00 21.47 26.42
CA GLY A 336 -5.83 22.02 25.36
C GLY A 336 -6.72 20.99 24.65
N LYS A 337 -7.52 21.47 23.68
CA LYS A 337 -8.49 20.66 22.94
C LYS A 337 -7.86 20.00 21.72
N GLU A 338 -8.21 18.74 21.46
CA GLU A 338 -7.83 18.02 20.23
C GLU A 338 -8.35 18.71 18.95
N GLN A 339 -9.39 19.55 19.07
CA GLN A 339 -9.92 20.31 17.94
C GLN A 339 -8.83 21.10 17.19
N THR A 340 -7.78 21.58 17.88
CA THR A 340 -6.69 22.35 17.28
C THR A 340 -5.91 21.61 16.19
N ILE A 341 -5.69 20.29 16.32
CA ILE A 341 -5.04 19.50 15.26
C ILE A 341 -6.05 19.10 14.17
N ARG A 342 -7.32 18.88 14.53
CA ARG A 342 -8.42 18.67 13.56
C ARG A 342 -8.63 19.89 12.67
N ASP A 343 -8.47 21.09 13.22
CA ASP A 343 -8.49 22.34 12.47
C ASP A 343 -7.33 22.40 11.45
N VAL A 344 -6.10 22.02 11.83
CA VAL A 344 -4.96 21.94 10.89
C VAL A 344 -5.21 20.92 9.76
N ILE A 345 -5.81 19.77 10.07
CA ILE A 345 -6.18 18.73 9.10
C ILE A 345 -7.27 19.25 8.14
N ARG A 346 -8.33 19.87 8.67
CA ARG A 346 -9.42 20.46 7.88
C ARG A 346 -8.90 21.57 6.95
N ASP A 347 -8.15 22.52 7.49
CA ASP A 347 -7.58 23.64 6.73
C ASP A 347 -6.68 23.09 5.61
N SER A 348 -5.85 22.07 5.88
CA SER A 348 -5.07 21.39 4.85
C SER A 348 -5.92 20.75 3.74
N ASN A 349 -7.01 20.06 4.10
CA ASN A 349 -7.91 19.40 3.15
C ASN A 349 -8.78 20.40 2.35
N GLN A 350 -9.01 21.60 2.87
CA GLN A 350 -9.73 22.69 2.18
C GLN A 350 -8.81 23.60 1.35
N SER A 351 -7.49 23.54 1.57
CA SER A 351 -6.49 24.29 0.82
C SER A 351 -6.25 23.76 -0.61
N PRO A 352 -5.57 24.52 -1.49
CA PRO A 352 -5.16 24.04 -2.81
C PRO A 352 -4.28 22.77 -2.81
N PHE A 353 -3.68 22.40 -1.66
CA PHE A 353 -2.87 21.19 -1.49
C PHE A 353 -3.68 19.89 -1.30
N ARG A 354 -5.00 19.93 -1.51
CA ARG A 354 -5.87 18.75 -1.45
C ARG A 354 -5.48 17.70 -2.51
N GLU A 355 -5.66 16.44 -2.16
CA GLU A 355 -5.23 15.26 -2.94
C GLU A 355 -5.76 15.26 -4.39
N GLN A 356 -7.03 15.63 -4.57
CA GLN A 356 -7.68 15.77 -5.89
C GLN A 356 -6.98 16.82 -6.77
N GLN A 357 -6.62 17.99 -6.21
CA GLN A 357 -5.99 19.08 -6.97
C GLN A 357 -4.59 18.68 -7.45
N LEU A 358 -3.78 18.14 -6.53
CA LEU A 358 -2.42 17.69 -6.83
C LEU A 358 -2.44 16.55 -7.86
N SER A 359 -3.31 15.54 -7.69
CA SER A 359 -3.40 14.39 -8.61
C SER A 359 -3.89 14.78 -10.02
N VAL A 360 -4.77 15.78 -10.15
CA VAL A 360 -5.19 16.32 -11.45
C VAL A 360 -4.04 17.08 -12.12
N TRP A 361 -3.30 17.93 -11.39
CA TRP A 361 -2.14 18.64 -11.95
C TRP A 361 -1.09 17.68 -12.52
N ILE A 362 -0.68 16.64 -11.78
CA ILE A 362 0.37 15.74 -12.28
C ILE A 362 -0.10 14.90 -13.47
N LYS A 363 -1.37 14.46 -13.50
CA LYS A 363 -1.96 13.76 -14.65
C LYS A 363 -1.96 14.64 -15.92
N HIS A 364 -2.25 15.93 -15.79
CA HIS A 364 -2.17 16.86 -16.91
C HIS A 364 -0.73 17.07 -17.40
N LYS A 365 0.26 17.16 -16.51
CA LYS A 365 1.67 17.26 -16.92
C LYS A 365 2.21 15.99 -17.56
N GLU A 366 1.79 14.81 -17.08
CA GLU A 366 2.07 13.54 -17.75
C GLU A 366 1.47 13.50 -19.17
N HIS A 367 0.23 13.97 -19.34
CA HIS A 367 -0.40 14.04 -20.66
C HIS A 367 0.28 15.06 -21.59
N GLU A 368 0.68 16.23 -21.06
CA GLU A 368 1.47 17.25 -21.78
C GLU A 368 2.79 16.67 -22.30
N MET A 369 3.55 15.98 -21.44
CA MET A 369 4.81 15.31 -21.82
C MET A 369 4.59 14.18 -22.83
N ASN A 370 3.58 13.33 -22.63
CA ASN A 370 3.28 12.22 -23.54
C ASN A 370 2.90 12.71 -24.94
N THR A 371 2.14 13.81 -25.03
CA THR A 371 1.76 14.43 -26.31
C THR A 371 2.99 14.99 -27.04
N VAL A 372 3.90 15.66 -26.32
CA VAL A 372 5.20 16.09 -26.88
C VAL A 372 6.02 14.88 -27.36
N ALA A 373 6.09 13.80 -26.59
CA ALA A 373 6.82 12.59 -26.96
C ALA A 373 6.27 11.90 -28.21
N GLU A 374 4.95 11.85 -28.38
CA GLU A 374 4.32 11.35 -29.60
C GLU A 374 4.62 12.23 -30.81
N CYS A 375 4.63 13.55 -30.63
CA CYS A 375 5.01 14.47 -31.69
C CYS A 375 6.49 14.32 -32.07
N LEU A 376 7.40 14.15 -31.11
CA LEU A 376 8.83 13.89 -31.40
C LEU A 376 9.05 12.62 -32.24
N LYS A 377 8.24 11.58 -32.04
CA LYS A 377 8.29 10.36 -32.90
C LYS A 377 7.93 10.65 -34.35
N LEU A 378 7.00 11.59 -34.60
CA LEU A 378 6.67 12.06 -35.95
C LEU A 378 7.78 12.95 -36.52
N LEU A 379 8.37 13.81 -35.68
CA LEU A 379 9.42 14.78 -36.03
C LEU A 379 10.85 14.16 -36.08
N ALA A 380 10.95 12.84 -36.20
CA ALA A 380 12.22 12.11 -36.14
C ALA A 380 13.26 12.62 -37.16
N GLY A 381 14.46 12.92 -36.68
CA GLY A 381 15.58 13.47 -37.47
C GLY A 381 15.71 14.99 -37.43
N VAL A 382 14.68 15.72 -36.97
CA VAL A 382 14.74 17.18 -36.78
C VAL A 382 15.43 17.49 -35.45
N PRO A 383 16.43 18.40 -35.40
CA PRO A 383 17.11 18.76 -34.16
C PRO A 383 16.18 19.53 -33.20
N VAL A 384 16.17 19.12 -31.93
CA VAL A 384 15.48 19.83 -30.83
C VAL A 384 16.43 20.84 -30.20
N ILE A 385 15.91 22.03 -29.87
CA ILE A 385 16.66 23.13 -29.28
C ILE A 385 16.31 23.27 -27.79
N GLN A 386 17.33 23.09 -26.95
CA GLN A 386 17.19 22.99 -25.50
C GLN A 386 17.21 24.35 -24.77
N SER A 387 17.78 25.41 -25.38
CA SER A 387 17.84 26.76 -24.80
C SER A 387 17.30 27.86 -25.72
N GLN A 388 16.85 28.96 -25.11
CA GLN A 388 16.39 30.15 -25.84
C GLN A 388 17.54 30.82 -26.62
N ASP A 389 18.76 30.74 -26.09
CA ASP A 389 19.95 31.37 -26.66
C ASP A 389 20.44 30.62 -27.91
N ASP A 390 20.38 29.28 -27.92
CA ASP A 390 20.66 28.47 -29.11
C ASP A 390 19.67 28.79 -30.24
N LEU A 391 18.38 28.96 -29.90
CA LEU A 391 17.36 29.35 -30.88
C LEU A 391 17.63 30.75 -31.45
N ASN A 392 18.06 31.70 -30.61
CA ASN A 392 18.45 33.04 -31.03
C ASN A 392 19.73 33.03 -31.88
N GLN A 393 20.72 32.21 -31.54
CA GLN A 393 21.94 32.04 -32.31
C GLN A 393 21.63 31.47 -33.71
N LEU A 394 20.78 30.44 -33.80
CA LEU A 394 20.35 29.88 -35.09
C LEU A 394 19.59 30.90 -35.95
N ARG A 395 18.69 31.70 -35.33
CA ARG A 395 17.99 32.82 -36.00
C ARG A 395 18.94 33.88 -36.56
N SER A 396 20.09 34.10 -35.93
CA SER A 396 21.12 35.04 -36.42
C SER A 396 22.02 34.45 -37.52
N ARG A 397 22.27 33.13 -37.47
CA ARG A 397 23.25 32.44 -38.33
C ARG A 397 22.67 32.02 -39.69
N TYR A 398 21.38 31.72 -39.77
CA TYR A 398 20.72 31.25 -40.98
C TYR A 398 19.72 32.29 -41.49
N SER A 399 19.70 32.53 -42.80
CA SER A 399 18.80 33.53 -43.39
C SER A 399 17.32 33.13 -43.29
N ARG A 400 17.01 31.83 -43.16
CA ARG A 400 15.67 31.32 -42.88
C ARG A 400 15.72 30.18 -41.85
N VAL A 401 14.83 30.22 -40.85
CA VAL A 401 14.63 29.16 -39.85
C VAL A 401 13.16 28.81 -39.75
N VAL A 402 12.83 27.52 -39.77
CA VAL A 402 11.47 26.99 -39.64
C VAL A 402 11.42 26.14 -38.38
N CYS A 403 10.69 26.60 -37.36
CA CYS A 403 10.66 26.01 -36.02
C CYS A 403 9.29 25.43 -35.71
N PHE A 404 9.21 24.13 -35.41
CA PHE A 404 8.03 23.56 -34.76
C PHE A 404 8.09 23.90 -33.27
N SER A 405 7.13 24.68 -32.77
CA SER A 405 7.21 25.28 -31.44
C SER A 405 6.06 24.83 -30.53
N PHE A 406 6.40 24.21 -29.40
CA PHE A 406 5.48 23.95 -28.30
C PHE A 406 5.43 25.17 -27.35
N PRO A 407 4.27 25.49 -26.75
CA PRO A 407 4.13 26.62 -25.83
C PRO A 407 4.46 26.24 -24.37
N LEU A 408 5.69 25.75 -24.11
CA LEU A 408 6.07 25.20 -22.80
C LEU A 408 6.59 26.26 -21.80
N THR A 409 6.82 27.49 -22.26
CA THR A 409 7.29 28.63 -21.44
C THR A 409 6.15 29.41 -20.76
N ALA A 410 4.89 29.06 -20.99
CA ALA A 410 3.77 29.69 -20.31
C ALA A 410 3.85 29.47 -18.77
N PRO A 411 3.53 30.49 -17.93
CA PRO A 411 3.41 30.33 -16.49
C PRO A 411 2.39 29.24 -16.13
N ASP A 412 2.57 28.62 -14.96
CA ASP A 412 1.64 27.61 -14.44
C ASP A 412 0.84 28.20 -13.27
N ASP A 413 -0.40 28.61 -13.55
CA ASP A 413 -1.28 29.25 -12.56
C ASP A 413 -1.47 28.41 -11.30
N CYS A 414 -1.43 27.08 -11.43
CA CYS A 414 -1.56 26.17 -10.29
C CYS A 414 -0.32 26.22 -9.39
N LEU A 415 0.90 26.30 -9.95
CA LEU A 415 2.13 26.50 -9.15
C LEU A 415 2.12 27.85 -8.44
N ILE A 416 1.68 28.91 -9.13
CA ILE A 416 1.54 30.25 -8.55
C ILE A 416 0.58 30.22 -7.35
N VAL A 417 -0.63 29.67 -7.52
CA VAL A 417 -1.63 29.56 -6.44
C VAL A 417 -1.14 28.70 -5.28
N LEU A 418 -0.47 27.57 -5.55
CA LEU A 418 0.09 26.71 -4.51
C LEU A 418 1.18 27.44 -3.71
N SER A 419 2.13 28.11 -4.39
CA SER A 419 3.23 28.83 -3.74
C SER A 419 2.72 29.88 -2.74
N GLN A 420 1.72 30.67 -3.13
CA GLN A 420 1.09 31.71 -2.29
C GLN A 420 0.28 31.14 -1.11
N SER A 421 -0.18 29.89 -1.21
CA SER A 421 -1.04 29.25 -0.20
C SER A 421 -0.27 28.48 0.88
N THR A 422 1.04 28.30 0.72
CA THR A 422 1.90 27.42 1.54
C THR A 422 1.87 27.74 3.05
N ASP A 423 1.93 29.03 3.41
CA ASP A 423 1.98 29.45 4.81
C ASP A 423 0.58 29.62 5.43
N SER A 424 -0.40 30.05 4.65
CA SER A 424 -1.75 30.34 5.16
C SER A 424 -2.53 29.06 5.46
N LEU A 425 -2.43 28.03 4.60
CA LEU A 425 -3.35 26.88 4.53
C LEU A 425 -4.84 27.25 4.41
N LYS A 426 -5.15 28.49 4.03
CA LYS A 426 -6.54 28.96 3.85
C LYS A 426 -6.87 29.04 2.36
N GLN A 427 -8.16 28.93 2.04
CA GLN A 427 -8.65 29.34 0.73
C GLN A 427 -8.38 30.84 0.54
N THR A 428 -7.62 31.18 -0.49
CA THR A 428 -7.49 32.56 -0.98
C THR A 428 -8.80 32.93 -1.71
N PRO A 429 -9.54 33.96 -1.26
CA PRO A 429 -10.93 34.21 -1.69
C PRO A 429 -11.12 34.64 -3.15
N HIS A 430 -10.04 34.74 -3.94
CA HIS A 430 -10.06 35.12 -5.36
C HIS A 430 -9.67 34.00 -6.33
N VAL A 431 -9.37 32.78 -5.85
CA VAL A 431 -9.07 31.66 -6.75
C VAL A 431 -10.37 31.08 -7.29
N THR A 432 -10.72 31.48 -8.51
CA THR A 432 -11.79 30.84 -9.28
C THR A 432 -11.43 29.38 -9.58
N GLU A 433 -12.43 28.49 -9.67
CA GLU A 433 -12.19 27.10 -10.12
C GLU A 433 -11.51 27.04 -11.50
N HIS A 434 -11.67 28.09 -12.31
CA HIS A 434 -10.99 28.25 -13.59
C HIS A 434 -9.46 28.33 -13.45
N SER A 435 -8.94 29.00 -12.41
CA SER A 435 -7.49 29.10 -12.14
C SER A 435 -6.89 27.79 -11.61
N LEU A 436 -7.75 26.86 -11.18
CA LEU A 436 -7.37 25.51 -10.71
C LEU A 436 -7.43 24.47 -11.84
N ARG A 437 -7.89 24.83 -13.05
CA ARG A 437 -7.83 23.97 -14.23
C ARG A 437 -6.40 23.95 -14.76
N SER A 438 -5.61 23.01 -14.26
CA SER A 438 -4.21 22.75 -14.64
C SER A 438 -4.01 22.20 -16.07
N GLN A 439 -4.94 22.48 -16.98
CA GLN A 439 -4.87 22.07 -18.38
C GLN A 439 -4.24 23.19 -19.21
N SER A 440 -3.09 22.91 -19.81
CA SER A 440 -2.51 23.79 -20.83
C SER A 440 -3.51 23.92 -21.99
N PRO A 441 -3.97 25.14 -22.37
CA PRO A 441 -5.09 25.30 -23.30
C PRO A 441 -4.91 24.58 -24.65
N TRP A 442 -3.67 24.46 -25.13
CA TRP A 442 -3.35 23.74 -26.37
C TRP A 442 -3.70 22.25 -26.38
N LEU A 443 -3.85 21.59 -25.22
CA LEU A 443 -4.26 20.18 -25.16
C LEU A 443 -5.77 19.96 -25.23
N ILE A 444 -6.58 20.95 -24.86
CA ILE A 444 -8.04 20.75 -24.67
C ILE A 444 -8.76 20.51 -26.01
N GLU A 445 -8.28 21.11 -27.10
CA GLU A 445 -8.98 21.14 -28.39
C GLU A 445 -8.22 20.45 -29.56
N HIS A 446 -6.93 20.13 -29.40
CA HIS A 446 -6.03 20.01 -30.57
C HIS A 446 -5.08 18.80 -30.63
N ASN A 447 -5.34 17.68 -29.96
CA ASN A 447 -4.48 16.48 -30.11
C ASN A 447 -4.40 15.98 -31.57
N ALA A 448 -5.50 16.02 -32.33
CA ALA A 448 -5.51 15.69 -33.76
C ALA A 448 -4.82 16.79 -34.61
N THR A 449 -5.13 18.06 -34.34
CA THR A 449 -4.58 19.22 -35.06
C THR A 449 -3.06 19.33 -34.90
N THR A 450 -2.55 19.09 -33.70
CA THR A 450 -1.11 19.11 -33.37
C THR A 450 -0.36 18.02 -34.14
N LYS A 451 -0.90 16.79 -34.18
CA LYS A 451 -0.32 15.68 -34.98
C LYS A 451 -0.37 15.98 -36.48
N SER A 452 -1.45 16.59 -36.96
CA SER A 452 -1.60 17.02 -38.35
C SER A 452 -0.59 18.12 -38.74
N LEU A 453 -0.39 19.11 -37.86
CA LEU A 453 0.60 20.17 -38.03
C LEU A 453 2.04 19.62 -38.00
N ALA A 454 2.33 18.64 -37.13
CA ALA A 454 3.62 17.95 -37.09
C ALA A 454 3.88 17.14 -38.38
N ALA A 455 2.86 16.46 -38.91
CA ALA A 455 2.94 15.77 -40.19
C ALA A 455 3.21 16.75 -41.35
N HIS A 456 2.52 17.90 -41.37
CA HIS A 456 2.76 18.93 -42.39
C HIS A 456 4.15 19.57 -42.27
N PHE A 457 4.64 19.83 -41.06
CA PHE A 457 6.02 20.27 -40.83
C PHE A 457 7.03 19.26 -41.39
N MET A 458 6.79 17.96 -41.21
CA MET A 458 7.67 16.92 -41.76
C MET A 458 7.59 16.79 -43.28
N GLU A 459 6.46 17.11 -43.89
CA GLU A 459 6.34 17.24 -45.34
C GLU A 459 7.21 18.40 -45.88
N LEU A 460 7.16 19.56 -45.22
CA LEU A 460 8.01 20.72 -45.54
C LEU A 460 9.50 20.41 -45.35
N TYR A 461 9.86 19.75 -44.24
CA TYR A 461 11.21 19.30 -43.95
C TYR A 461 11.75 18.35 -45.04
N LYS A 462 11.01 17.28 -45.37
CA LYS A 462 11.41 16.31 -46.41
C LYS A 462 11.55 16.94 -47.80
N LYS A 463 10.66 17.86 -48.18
CA LYS A 463 10.74 18.59 -49.46
C LYS A 463 11.98 19.48 -49.57
N ASN A 464 12.49 20.01 -48.46
CA ASN A 464 13.62 20.93 -48.46
C ASN A 464 14.96 20.28 -48.06
N TRP A 465 14.96 19.04 -47.56
CA TRP A 465 16.14 18.31 -47.04
C TRP A 465 17.33 18.23 -48.00
N ASN A 466 17.08 18.14 -49.32
CA ASN A 466 18.11 18.01 -50.36
C ASN A 466 18.27 19.26 -51.26
N THR A 467 17.60 20.36 -50.94
CA THR A 467 17.77 21.61 -51.70
C THR A 467 18.93 22.42 -51.12
N GLN A 468 19.70 23.14 -51.95
CA GLN A 468 20.71 24.11 -51.50
C GLN A 468 20.08 25.37 -50.86
N THR A 469 18.89 25.26 -50.25
CA THR A 469 18.23 26.39 -49.60
C THR A 469 18.86 26.65 -48.24
N SER A 470 19.02 27.92 -47.91
CA SER A 470 19.60 28.42 -46.67
C SER A 470 18.65 28.30 -45.44
N SER A 471 17.77 27.31 -45.47
CA SER A 471 16.67 27.11 -44.52
C SER A 471 17.01 26.04 -43.49
N ARG A 472 16.98 26.38 -42.20
CA ARG A 472 17.20 25.42 -41.10
C ARG A 472 15.89 25.03 -40.43
N PHE A 473 15.64 23.72 -40.28
CA PHE A 473 14.47 23.19 -39.57
C PHE A 473 14.86 22.76 -38.15
N VAL A 474 14.02 23.10 -37.16
CA VAL A 474 14.24 22.81 -35.73
C VAL A 474 12.92 22.54 -34.98
N VAL A 475 13.00 21.94 -33.80
CA VAL A 475 11.91 21.83 -32.82
C VAL A 475 12.30 22.63 -31.55
N SER A 476 11.36 23.32 -30.89
CA SER A 476 11.65 24.00 -29.63
C SER A 476 10.44 24.08 -28.67
N GLY A 477 10.72 24.31 -27.39
CA GLY A 477 9.70 24.51 -26.34
C GLY A 477 9.39 25.98 -26.02
N PHE A 478 9.94 26.93 -26.80
CA PHE A 478 9.94 28.37 -26.50
C PHE A 478 8.83 29.15 -27.22
N GLY A 479 7.67 28.52 -27.43
CA GLY A 479 6.52 29.18 -28.06
C GLY A 479 5.89 30.20 -27.13
N SER A 480 5.86 31.47 -27.52
CA SER A 480 5.21 32.56 -26.77
C SER A 480 3.68 32.64 -26.94
N GLY A 481 3.07 31.62 -27.56
CA GLY A 481 1.64 31.56 -27.86
C GLY A 481 0.87 30.60 -26.96
N VAL A 482 -0.44 30.52 -27.16
CA VAL A 482 -1.34 29.63 -26.40
C VAL A 482 -1.49 28.24 -27.06
N HIS A 483 -1.03 28.08 -28.31
CA HIS A 483 -1.16 26.88 -29.14
C HIS A 483 0.19 26.43 -29.71
N VAL A 484 0.28 25.17 -30.13
CA VAL A 484 1.42 24.66 -30.92
C VAL A 484 1.41 25.31 -32.31
N ALA A 485 2.57 25.73 -32.81
CA ALA A 485 2.67 26.44 -34.08
C ALA A 485 3.96 26.14 -34.84
N ILE A 486 3.94 26.29 -36.17
CA ILE A 486 5.15 26.41 -36.99
C ILE A 486 5.51 27.90 -37.10
N LEU A 487 6.66 28.28 -36.58
CA LEU A 487 7.21 29.64 -36.64
C LEU A 487 8.21 29.73 -37.79
N VAL A 488 8.06 30.71 -38.68
CA VAL A 488 9.02 30.99 -39.75
C VAL A 488 9.74 32.29 -39.43
N PHE A 489 11.06 32.21 -39.35
CA PHE A 489 11.95 33.35 -39.18
C PHE A 489 12.73 33.59 -40.47
N GLU A 490 12.84 34.85 -40.90
CA GLU A 490 13.68 35.29 -42.00
C GLU A 490 14.54 36.49 -41.54
N GLN A 491 15.85 36.43 -41.80
CA GLN A 491 16.83 37.40 -41.31
C GLN A 491 16.69 37.69 -39.80
N GLY A 492 16.45 36.65 -39.00
CA GLY A 492 16.25 36.71 -37.55
C GLY A 492 14.87 37.20 -37.08
N ARG A 493 14.04 37.80 -37.94
CA ARG A 493 12.68 38.29 -37.61
C ARG A 493 11.64 37.20 -37.87
N GLN A 494 10.64 37.09 -36.99
CA GLN A 494 9.49 36.21 -37.23
C GLN A 494 8.59 36.83 -38.30
N VAL A 495 8.32 36.10 -39.38
CA VAL A 495 7.51 36.56 -40.53
C VAL A 495 6.20 35.81 -40.67
N HIS A 496 6.13 34.54 -40.24
CA HIS A 496 4.88 33.77 -40.24
C HIS A 496 4.72 32.89 -39.00
N THR A 497 3.47 32.65 -38.63
CA THR A 497 3.02 31.72 -37.59
C THR A 497 1.90 30.86 -38.19
N ILE A 498 2.05 29.55 -38.19
CA ILE A 498 1.08 28.60 -38.76
C ILE A 498 0.52 27.71 -37.65
N PHE A 499 -0.78 27.81 -37.41
CA PHE A 499 -1.49 27.03 -36.37
C PHE A 499 -2.21 25.79 -36.93
N GLU A 500 -2.58 25.80 -38.22
CA GLU A 500 -3.23 24.68 -38.90
C GLU A 500 -2.59 24.41 -40.28
N PRO A 501 -2.62 23.16 -40.80
CA PRO A 501 -2.15 22.87 -42.15
C PRO A 501 -2.96 23.61 -43.22
N PRO A 502 -2.33 24.15 -44.29
CA PRO A 502 -3.04 24.75 -45.42
C PRO A 502 -3.95 23.73 -46.11
N LYS A 503 -5.25 24.04 -46.25
CA LYS A 503 -6.27 23.09 -46.75
C LYS A 503 -6.07 22.63 -48.21
N ARG A 504 -5.21 23.30 -49.00
CA ARG A 504 -4.62 22.85 -50.28
C ARG A 504 -3.44 23.76 -50.63
N LEU A 505 -2.36 23.20 -51.17
CA LEU A 505 -1.31 23.98 -51.84
C LEU A 505 -1.76 24.29 -53.28
N GLY A 506 -2.59 25.32 -53.42
CA GLY A 506 -3.03 25.90 -54.68
C GLY A 506 -2.71 27.39 -54.71
N SER A 507 -2.24 27.89 -55.85
CA SER A 507 -1.72 29.26 -55.99
C SER A 507 -2.79 30.35 -55.84
N LYS A 508 -2.33 31.50 -55.32
CA LYS A 508 -2.91 32.86 -55.34
C LYS A 508 -3.87 33.29 -54.21
N VAL A 509 -3.62 34.53 -53.83
CA VAL A 509 -4.36 35.44 -52.95
C VAL A 509 -5.82 35.59 -53.40
N GLY A 510 -6.75 35.62 -52.42
CA GLY A 510 -8.14 36.03 -52.63
C GLY A 510 -9.04 35.70 -51.44
N HIS A 511 -9.75 36.69 -50.92
CA HIS A 511 -10.88 36.45 -50.00
C HIS A 511 -12.01 35.71 -50.73
N THR A 512 -12.84 34.95 -50.00
CA THR A 512 -14.32 35.13 -49.88
C THR A 512 -14.91 33.94 -49.08
N VAL A 513 -15.98 34.20 -48.31
CA VAL A 513 -16.78 33.21 -47.57
C VAL A 513 -17.94 32.72 -48.44
N VAL A 514 -18.16 31.40 -48.57
CA VAL A 514 -19.47 30.79 -48.92
C VAL A 514 -19.65 29.46 -48.16
N HIS A 515 -20.90 29.12 -47.88
CA HIS A 515 -21.39 28.02 -47.05
C HIS A 515 -21.48 26.64 -47.75
N SER A 516 -21.71 25.64 -46.89
CA SER A 516 -22.62 24.48 -47.01
C SER A 516 -22.27 23.26 -47.88
N ASP A 517 -22.50 22.12 -47.20
CA ASP A 517 -22.97 20.81 -47.68
C ASP A 517 -22.07 19.91 -48.53
N GLU A 518 -21.42 18.98 -47.82
CA GLU A 518 -21.59 17.54 -48.07
C GLU A 518 -21.30 16.75 -46.78
N ARG A 519 -22.36 16.45 -46.00
CA ARG A 519 -22.31 15.50 -44.87
C ARG A 519 -23.25 14.32 -45.16
N SER A 520 -22.71 13.27 -45.76
CA SER A 520 -23.31 11.94 -45.72
C SER A 520 -22.22 10.87 -45.80
N SER A 521 -22.49 9.68 -45.25
CA SER A 521 -21.58 8.52 -45.21
C SER A 521 -20.26 8.71 -44.42
N PHE A 522 -20.35 8.77 -43.09
CA PHE A 522 -19.51 7.98 -42.16
C PHE A 522 -19.97 8.18 -40.69
N SER A 523 -21.21 7.79 -40.40
CA SER A 523 -21.78 7.84 -39.05
C SER A 523 -22.81 6.73 -38.85
N GLN A 524 -22.34 5.48 -38.75
CA GLN A 524 -23.17 4.33 -38.41
C GLN A 524 -22.50 3.56 -37.28
N PHE A 525 -22.88 3.89 -36.04
CA PHE A 525 -22.90 3.07 -34.82
C PHE A 525 -23.20 4.00 -33.63
N LEU A 526 -24.47 4.41 -33.52
CA LEU A 526 -25.00 5.18 -32.39
C LEU A 526 -26.15 4.41 -31.75
N VAL A 527 -26.08 4.27 -30.42
CA VAL A 527 -27.18 3.94 -29.50
C VAL A 527 -28.07 2.72 -29.85
N GLN A 528 -27.63 1.51 -29.50
CA GLN A 528 -28.56 0.43 -29.10
C GLN A 528 -29.30 0.83 -27.81
N SER A 529 -30.59 0.53 -27.71
CA SER A 529 -31.39 0.67 -26.48
C SER A 529 -31.05 -0.41 -25.44
N HIS A 530 -31.62 -0.30 -24.23
CA HIS A 530 -31.50 -1.37 -23.22
C HIS A 530 -32.27 -2.63 -23.67
N GLU A 531 -33.44 -2.48 -24.29
CA GLU A 531 -34.24 -3.60 -24.79
C GLU A 531 -33.51 -4.37 -25.91
N ASP A 532 -32.89 -3.67 -26.87
CA ASP A 532 -32.03 -4.30 -27.89
C ASP A 532 -30.88 -5.09 -27.27
N TYR A 533 -30.26 -4.54 -26.23
CA TYR A 533 -29.14 -5.17 -25.53
C TYR A 533 -29.55 -6.45 -24.80
N ILE A 534 -30.72 -6.47 -24.17
CA ILE A 534 -31.24 -7.68 -23.50
C ILE A 534 -31.71 -8.71 -24.54
N LEU A 535 -32.37 -8.30 -25.62
CA LEU A 535 -32.75 -9.20 -26.73
C LEU A 535 -31.52 -9.89 -27.36
N ASP A 536 -30.41 -9.16 -27.54
CA ASP A 536 -29.15 -9.74 -28.00
C ASP A 536 -28.58 -10.77 -27.01
N ILE A 537 -28.76 -10.59 -25.69
CA ILE A 537 -28.37 -11.58 -24.66
C ILE A 537 -29.28 -12.81 -24.72
N CYS A 538 -30.59 -12.63 -24.85
CA CYS A 538 -31.54 -13.75 -24.97
C CYS A 538 -31.23 -14.61 -26.20
N ARG A 539 -30.93 -13.99 -27.35
CA ARG A 539 -30.56 -14.68 -28.61
C ARG A 539 -29.31 -15.55 -28.51
N ILE A 540 -28.33 -15.18 -27.69
CA ILE A 540 -27.07 -15.93 -27.52
C ILE A 540 -27.11 -16.91 -26.34
N SER A 541 -28.18 -16.90 -25.54
CA SER A 541 -28.35 -17.75 -24.37
C SER A 541 -28.99 -19.09 -24.73
N GLN A 542 -28.68 -20.13 -23.97
CA GLN A 542 -29.23 -21.48 -24.17
C GLN A 542 -30.42 -21.71 -23.24
N SER A 543 -31.60 -21.99 -23.79
CA SER A 543 -32.78 -22.38 -23.02
C SER A 543 -32.55 -23.70 -22.27
N ASP A 544 -32.98 -23.77 -21.00
CA ASP A 544 -32.92 -25.01 -20.23
C ASP A 544 -33.77 -26.12 -20.90
N PRO A 545 -33.38 -27.42 -20.86
CA PRO A 545 -34.12 -28.49 -21.56
C PRO A 545 -35.51 -28.81 -21.00
N VAL A 546 -35.92 -28.10 -19.94
CA VAL A 546 -37.19 -28.29 -19.23
C VAL A 546 -38.02 -27.03 -19.46
N GLU A 547 -39.15 -27.19 -20.16
CA GLU A 547 -40.12 -26.10 -20.31
C GLU A 547 -40.54 -25.59 -18.92
N SER A 548 -40.42 -24.28 -18.76
CA SER A 548 -40.64 -23.55 -17.52
C SER A 548 -41.18 -22.17 -17.86
N ASP A 549 -42.13 -21.69 -17.05
CA ASP A 549 -42.60 -20.31 -17.04
C ASP A 549 -42.15 -19.70 -15.70
N PRO A 550 -41.31 -18.64 -15.69
CA PRO A 550 -40.61 -18.04 -16.83
C PRO A 550 -39.51 -18.94 -17.42
N GLN A 551 -39.17 -18.75 -18.69
CA GLN A 551 -38.15 -19.50 -19.42
C GLN A 551 -36.75 -19.27 -18.85
N ILE A 552 -36.07 -20.35 -18.42
CA ILE A 552 -34.71 -20.26 -17.88
C ILE A 552 -33.68 -20.25 -19.01
N LEU A 553 -32.89 -19.17 -19.10
CA LEU A 553 -31.86 -18.93 -20.11
C LEU A 553 -30.46 -18.97 -19.50
N THR A 554 -29.59 -19.85 -20.02
CA THR A 554 -28.19 -19.96 -19.60
C THR A 554 -27.33 -18.97 -20.37
N ILE A 555 -26.72 -18.01 -19.65
CA ILE A 555 -25.85 -17.00 -20.25
C ILE A 555 -24.55 -17.64 -20.77
N PRO A 556 -24.10 -17.32 -22.00
CA PRO A 556 -22.82 -17.83 -22.50
C PRO A 556 -21.65 -17.15 -21.80
N LEU A 557 -20.88 -17.94 -21.06
CA LEU A 557 -19.67 -17.50 -20.35
C LEU A 557 -18.41 -17.82 -21.16
N ILE A 558 -17.45 -16.89 -21.16
CA ILE A 558 -16.11 -17.12 -21.71
C ILE A 558 -15.21 -17.58 -20.56
N GLU A 559 -14.74 -18.83 -20.60
CA GLU A 559 -13.70 -19.32 -19.69
C GLU A 559 -12.36 -18.62 -19.97
N ARG A 560 -11.71 -18.11 -18.91
CA ARG A 560 -10.49 -17.27 -19.03
C ARG A 560 -9.20 -17.98 -18.61
N SER A 561 -9.27 -19.03 -17.80
CA SER A 561 -8.10 -19.75 -17.31
C SER A 561 -8.42 -21.22 -17.01
N SER A 562 -7.89 -22.14 -17.80
CA SER A 562 -8.00 -23.59 -17.62
C SER A 562 -6.62 -24.25 -17.57
N SER A 563 -5.81 -23.89 -16.57
CA SER A 563 -4.64 -24.70 -16.21
C SER A 563 -5.10 -25.95 -15.47
N ALA A 564 -4.58 -27.12 -15.85
CA ALA A 564 -4.85 -28.40 -15.18
C ALA A 564 -4.37 -28.45 -13.71
N THR A 565 -3.66 -27.42 -13.23
CA THR A 565 -3.19 -27.27 -11.85
C THR A 565 -3.85 -26.11 -11.09
N ALA A 566 -4.81 -25.40 -11.68
CA ALA A 566 -5.45 -24.25 -11.03
C ALA A 566 -6.38 -24.68 -9.88
N THR A 567 -6.31 -23.97 -8.76
CA THR A 567 -7.19 -24.19 -7.59
C THR A 567 -8.58 -23.55 -7.74
N TYR A 568 -8.75 -22.69 -8.75
CA TYR A 568 -9.97 -21.95 -9.06
C TYR A 568 -10.35 -22.05 -10.54
N ARG A 569 -11.58 -21.65 -10.88
CA ARG A 569 -12.07 -21.45 -12.26
C ARG A 569 -12.44 -19.99 -12.50
N SER A 570 -12.29 -19.49 -13.72
CA SER A 570 -12.61 -18.10 -14.06
C SER A 570 -13.41 -17.99 -15.35
N TYR A 571 -14.57 -17.32 -15.23
CA TYR A 571 -15.53 -17.06 -16.29
C TYR A 571 -15.78 -15.56 -16.41
N SER A 572 -15.99 -15.08 -17.65
CA SER A 572 -16.35 -13.69 -17.90
C SER A 572 -17.58 -13.55 -18.80
N PHE A 573 -18.39 -12.53 -18.54
CA PHE A 573 -19.54 -12.14 -19.35
C PHE A 573 -19.42 -10.66 -19.78
N GLY A 574 -19.89 -10.35 -20.99
CA GLY A 574 -19.77 -9.03 -21.60
C GLY A 574 -18.45 -8.79 -22.35
N ARG A 575 -18.27 -7.57 -22.86
CA ARG A 575 -17.03 -7.13 -23.53
C ARG A 575 -16.13 -6.41 -22.53
N LEU A 576 -14.81 -6.66 -22.62
CA LEU A 576 -13.80 -5.89 -21.88
C LEU A 576 -13.98 -4.38 -22.14
N PRO A 577 -14.06 -3.54 -21.10
CA PRO A 577 -14.23 -2.10 -21.28
C PRO A 577 -12.96 -1.46 -21.86
N SER A 578 -13.14 -0.45 -22.70
CA SER A 578 -12.05 0.30 -23.36
C SER A 578 -11.52 1.48 -22.53
N SER A 579 -11.92 1.57 -21.26
CA SER A 579 -11.54 2.60 -20.28
C SER A 579 -11.56 2.00 -18.87
N ASP A 580 -10.84 2.62 -17.93
CA ASP A 580 -10.82 2.24 -16.51
C ASP A 580 -12.20 2.49 -15.85
N ILE A 581 -13.14 1.57 -16.07
CA ILE A 581 -14.36 1.45 -15.27
C ILE A 581 -13.95 0.81 -13.93
N HIS A 582 -14.48 1.33 -12.82
CA HIS A 582 -14.23 0.75 -11.49
C HIS A 582 -14.49 -0.77 -11.50
N HIS A 583 -13.60 -1.51 -10.86
CA HIS A 583 -13.74 -2.95 -10.62
C HIS A 583 -14.11 -3.14 -9.16
N LYS A 584 -15.05 -4.06 -8.90
CA LYS A 584 -15.53 -4.41 -7.56
C LYS A 584 -15.55 -5.92 -7.38
N VAL A 585 -15.12 -6.41 -6.23
CA VAL A 585 -14.99 -7.83 -5.92
C VAL A 585 -15.84 -8.20 -4.71
N ILE A 586 -16.75 -9.16 -4.91
CA ILE A 586 -17.65 -9.67 -3.86
C ILE A 586 -17.40 -11.17 -3.69
N MET A 587 -16.98 -11.60 -2.49
CA MET A 587 -16.73 -13.01 -2.16
C MET A 587 -17.83 -13.57 -1.26
N LEU A 588 -18.47 -14.67 -1.68
CA LEU A 588 -19.61 -15.25 -0.98
C LEU A 588 -19.20 -16.46 -0.14
N PHE A 589 -19.44 -16.42 1.16
CA PHE A 589 -19.20 -17.50 2.11
C PHE A 589 -20.50 -18.01 2.72
N GLY A 590 -20.54 -19.28 3.10
CA GLY A 590 -21.70 -19.88 3.76
C GLY A 590 -21.72 -21.40 3.58
N ALA A 591 -22.42 -22.07 4.48
CA ALA A 591 -22.55 -23.53 4.50
C ALA A 591 -23.08 -24.10 3.17
N THR A 592 -22.87 -25.40 2.94
CA THR A 592 -23.52 -26.09 1.81
C THR A 592 -25.04 -25.97 1.94
N GLY A 593 -25.73 -25.64 0.84
CA GLY A 593 -27.19 -25.41 0.84
C GLY A 593 -27.64 -24.01 1.31
N ALA A 594 -26.74 -23.12 1.73
CA ALA A 594 -27.11 -21.75 2.13
C ALA A 594 -27.66 -20.86 1.00
N GLY A 595 -27.66 -21.32 -0.26
CA GLY A 595 -28.23 -20.60 -1.41
C GLY A 595 -27.25 -19.67 -2.15
N LYS A 596 -25.93 -19.87 -2.01
CA LYS A 596 -24.90 -19.01 -2.64
C LYS A 596 -25.01 -18.94 -4.16
N SER A 597 -25.04 -20.09 -4.83
CA SER A 597 -25.12 -20.18 -6.29
C SER A 597 -26.44 -19.62 -6.84
N THR A 598 -27.55 -19.87 -6.14
CA THR A 598 -28.87 -19.28 -6.44
C THR A 598 -28.85 -17.76 -6.28
N LEU A 599 -28.14 -17.25 -5.26
CA LEU A 599 -27.96 -15.80 -5.06
C LEU A 599 -27.12 -15.15 -6.17
N ILE A 600 -26.12 -15.84 -6.72
CA ILE A 600 -25.38 -15.39 -7.92
C ILE A 600 -26.32 -15.31 -9.13
N ASN A 601 -27.21 -16.28 -9.32
CA ASN A 601 -28.24 -16.24 -10.35
C ASN A 601 -29.23 -15.06 -10.12
N ALA A 602 -29.61 -14.76 -8.88
CA ALA A 602 -30.43 -13.57 -8.58
C ALA A 602 -29.67 -12.26 -8.86
N MET A 603 -28.38 -12.18 -8.51
CA MET A 603 -27.52 -11.02 -8.77
C MET A 603 -27.43 -10.67 -10.26
N ILE A 604 -27.26 -11.64 -11.15
CA ILE A 604 -27.18 -11.35 -12.60
C ILE A 604 -28.52 -10.85 -13.17
N ASN A 605 -29.66 -11.37 -12.71
CA ASN A 605 -30.98 -10.87 -13.12
C ASN A 605 -31.17 -9.41 -12.67
N TYR A 606 -30.73 -9.05 -11.46
CA TYR A 606 -30.70 -7.66 -11.02
C TYR A 606 -29.77 -6.79 -11.89
N ILE A 607 -28.52 -7.22 -12.13
CA ILE A 607 -27.51 -6.47 -12.90
C ILE A 607 -28.00 -6.20 -14.34
N LEU A 608 -28.62 -7.19 -14.98
CA LEU A 608 -29.21 -7.06 -16.31
C LEU A 608 -30.56 -6.32 -16.33
N GLY A 609 -31.13 -6.00 -15.16
CA GLY A 609 -32.32 -5.18 -15.06
C GLY A 609 -33.64 -5.91 -15.31
N VAL A 610 -33.63 -7.26 -15.28
CA VAL A 610 -34.81 -8.12 -15.44
C VAL A 610 -35.93 -7.70 -14.48
N LYS A 611 -37.15 -7.71 -14.99
CA LYS A 611 -38.39 -7.32 -14.30
C LYS A 611 -39.20 -8.56 -13.95
N TRP A 612 -40.22 -8.39 -13.11
CA TRP A 612 -41.13 -9.48 -12.75
C TRP A 612 -41.89 -9.98 -13.99
N GLU A 613 -42.32 -9.03 -14.82
CA GLU A 613 -43.17 -9.21 -15.99
C GLU A 613 -42.47 -9.98 -17.13
N ASP A 614 -41.14 -9.91 -17.23
CA ASP A 614 -40.34 -10.60 -18.25
C ASP A 614 -40.61 -12.12 -18.22
N ASP A 615 -40.77 -12.73 -19.38
CA ASP A 615 -41.04 -14.16 -19.59
C ASP A 615 -39.80 -15.05 -19.54
N TYR A 616 -38.63 -14.47 -19.26
CA TYR A 616 -37.34 -15.17 -19.13
C TYR A 616 -36.64 -14.86 -17.79
N ARG A 617 -35.74 -15.76 -17.38
CA ARG A 617 -34.83 -15.59 -16.23
C ARG A 617 -33.45 -16.12 -16.58
N PHE A 618 -32.40 -15.37 -16.25
CA PHE A 618 -31.03 -15.79 -16.54
C PHE A 618 -30.44 -16.72 -15.47
N LYS A 619 -29.58 -17.65 -15.88
CA LYS A 619 -28.66 -18.39 -15.00
C LYS A 619 -27.21 -18.31 -15.51
N ILE A 620 -26.29 -18.23 -14.55
CA ILE A 620 -24.82 -18.30 -14.74
C ILE A 620 -24.26 -19.56 -14.09
N VAL A 621 -24.84 -20.01 -12.97
CA VAL A 621 -24.49 -21.26 -12.29
C VAL A 621 -25.59 -22.30 -12.57
N ASP A 622 -25.22 -23.43 -13.18
CA ASP A 622 -26.15 -24.54 -13.41
C ASP A 622 -26.14 -25.53 -12.23
N GLU A 623 -27.11 -25.37 -11.32
CA GLU A 623 -27.26 -26.22 -10.13
C GLU A 623 -27.66 -27.67 -10.46
N ARG A 624 -28.03 -27.95 -11.72
CA ARG A 624 -28.52 -29.25 -12.22
C ARG A 624 -27.42 -30.10 -12.91
N GLY A 625 -26.22 -29.54 -13.09
CA GLY A 625 -25.24 -29.97 -14.10
C GLY A 625 -24.09 -30.93 -13.72
N GLU A 626 -24.29 -31.93 -12.85
CA GLU A 626 -23.40 -33.11 -12.77
C GLU A 626 -24.23 -34.42 -12.62
N GLY A 627 -24.92 -34.80 -13.69
CA GLY A 627 -25.31 -36.19 -14.00
C GLY A 627 -26.07 -37.03 -12.96
N ARG A 628 -27.39 -36.82 -12.82
CA ARG A 628 -28.39 -37.78 -12.25
C ARG A 628 -28.00 -38.50 -10.93
N GLN A 629 -27.17 -37.89 -10.08
CA GLN A 629 -26.89 -38.37 -8.73
C GLN A 629 -27.28 -37.30 -7.70
N SER A 630 -27.84 -37.76 -6.59
CA SER A 630 -28.46 -36.99 -5.49
C SER A 630 -27.99 -35.54 -5.31
N GLN A 631 -28.93 -34.64 -5.05
CA GLN A 631 -28.71 -33.24 -4.62
C GLN A 631 -27.70 -33.08 -3.46
N ALA A 632 -27.39 -34.14 -2.70
CA ALA A 632 -26.32 -34.14 -1.70
C ALA A 632 -24.88 -34.06 -2.27
N HIS A 633 -24.69 -34.41 -3.56
CA HIS A 633 -23.37 -34.52 -4.21
C HIS A 633 -23.01 -33.34 -5.12
N SER A 634 -23.96 -32.49 -5.52
CA SER A 634 -23.68 -31.25 -6.24
C SER A 634 -23.09 -30.22 -5.27
N GLN A 635 -21.77 -30.25 -5.10
CA GLN A 635 -21.03 -29.31 -4.26
C GLN A 635 -19.98 -28.60 -5.11
N THR A 636 -19.92 -27.28 -5.00
CA THR A 636 -18.85 -26.44 -5.59
C THR A 636 -17.47 -26.97 -5.16
N LYS A 637 -16.75 -27.66 -6.06
CA LYS A 637 -15.46 -28.34 -5.77
C LYS A 637 -14.25 -27.39 -5.80
N HIS A 638 -14.40 -26.22 -6.43
CA HIS A 638 -13.36 -25.23 -6.67
C HIS A 638 -13.93 -23.82 -6.48
N ILE A 639 -13.10 -22.88 -6.02
CA ILE A 639 -13.45 -21.46 -6.01
C ILE A 639 -13.71 -21.02 -7.46
N THR A 640 -14.81 -20.32 -7.72
CA THR A 640 -15.21 -19.95 -9.10
C THR A 640 -15.51 -18.47 -9.21
N LEU A 641 -14.87 -17.82 -10.18
CA LEU A 641 -14.93 -16.38 -10.41
C LEU A 641 -15.86 -16.10 -11.60
N TYR A 642 -16.84 -15.23 -11.40
CA TYR A 642 -17.75 -14.75 -12.44
C TYR A 642 -17.57 -13.23 -12.61
N THR A 643 -16.83 -12.82 -13.63
CA THR A 643 -16.57 -11.41 -13.94
C THR A 643 -17.57 -10.88 -14.96
N ILE A 644 -18.40 -9.92 -14.54
CA ILE A 644 -19.39 -9.25 -15.36
C ILE A 644 -18.83 -7.86 -15.72
N TYR A 645 -18.41 -7.68 -16.97
CA TYR A 645 -17.84 -6.41 -17.43
C TYR A 645 -18.90 -5.32 -17.52
N GLY A 646 -18.61 -4.17 -16.89
CA GLY A 646 -19.56 -3.07 -16.77
C GLY A 646 -20.02 -2.52 -18.13
N ASN A 647 -21.33 -2.38 -18.28
CA ASN A 647 -21.97 -1.84 -19.48
C ASN A 647 -22.94 -0.72 -19.08
N ARG A 648 -23.10 0.31 -19.93
CA ARG A 648 -24.07 1.40 -19.74
C ARG A 648 -25.53 0.94 -19.59
N HIS A 649 -25.83 -0.30 -19.99
CA HIS A 649 -27.15 -0.93 -19.92
C HIS A 649 -27.37 -1.77 -18.66
N HIS A 650 -26.37 -1.90 -17.78
CA HIS A 650 -26.49 -2.59 -16.49
C HIS A 650 -27.03 -1.65 -15.41
N LYS A 651 -27.67 -2.21 -14.37
CA LYS A 651 -28.09 -1.43 -13.17
C LYS A 651 -26.91 -0.96 -12.31
N ILE A 652 -25.72 -1.55 -12.45
CA ILE A 652 -24.51 -1.16 -11.72
C ILE A 652 -23.52 -0.39 -12.62
N PRO A 653 -22.88 0.69 -12.14
CA PRO A 653 -21.98 1.53 -12.95
C PRO A 653 -20.53 1.02 -12.98
N TYR A 654 -20.28 -0.25 -12.62
CA TYR A 654 -18.95 -0.83 -12.45
C TYR A 654 -18.85 -2.27 -12.96
N THR A 655 -17.63 -2.74 -13.23
CA THR A 655 -17.33 -4.16 -13.47
C THR A 655 -17.36 -4.89 -12.13
N VAL A 656 -18.08 -6.00 -12.02
CA VAL A 656 -18.14 -6.80 -10.79
C VAL A 656 -17.58 -8.21 -11.00
N THR A 657 -16.81 -8.71 -10.04
CA THR A 657 -16.40 -10.12 -9.98
C THR A 657 -17.02 -10.78 -8.74
N LEU A 658 -17.87 -11.76 -8.97
CA LEU A 658 -18.49 -12.59 -7.93
C LEU A 658 -17.63 -13.83 -7.73
N VAL A 659 -17.17 -14.06 -6.50
CA VAL A 659 -16.34 -15.23 -6.13
C VAL A 659 -17.22 -16.22 -5.35
N ASP A 660 -17.63 -17.31 -6.00
CA ASP A 660 -18.31 -18.42 -5.34
C ASP A 660 -17.31 -19.33 -4.63
N THR A 661 -17.64 -19.74 -3.41
CA THR A 661 -16.79 -20.59 -2.57
C THR A 661 -17.43 -21.95 -2.27
N PRO A 662 -16.64 -23.02 -2.13
CA PRO A 662 -17.12 -24.30 -1.59
C PRO A 662 -17.88 -24.12 -0.28
N GLY A 663 -19.04 -24.78 -0.15
CA GLY A 663 -19.82 -24.75 1.08
C GLY A 663 -19.17 -25.58 2.19
N PHE A 664 -18.97 -24.97 3.36
CA PHE A 664 -18.47 -25.66 4.55
C PHE A 664 -19.57 -26.44 5.30
N ALA A 665 -19.17 -27.19 6.33
CA ALA A 665 -20.03 -27.86 7.31
C ALA A 665 -21.01 -28.92 6.74
N ASN A 666 -20.59 -29.71 5.74
CA ASN A 666 -21.36 -30.85 5.25
C ASN A 666 -20.60 -32.18 5.43
N THR A 667 -21.15 -33.09 6.26
CA THR A 667 -20.96 -34.55 6.46
C THR A 667 -19.57 -35.23 6.36
N GLY A 668 -18.54 -34.62 5.79
CA GLY A 668 -17.18 -35.16 5.62
C GLY A 668 -16.20 -34.78 6.72
N GLY A 669 -16.65 -34.11 7.78
CA GLY A 669 -15.87 -33.76 8.97
C GLY A 669 -14.76 -32.72 8.77
N ILE A 670 -14.05 -32.44 9.86
CA ILE A 670 -13.04 -31.36 10.02
C ILE A 670 -11.96 -31.37 8.92
N GLY A 671 -11.63 -32.54 8.36
CA GLY A 671 -10.66 -32.66 7.26
C GLY A 671 -11.11 -31.98 5.96
N ARG A 672 -12.43 -31.98 5.67
CA ARG A 672 -12.99 -31.30 4.50
C ARG A 672 -13.01 -29.78 4.71
N ASP A 673 -13.41 -29.32 5.88
CA ASP A 673 -13.42 -27.91 6.23
C ASP A 673 -12.00 -27.32 6.23
N LYS A 674 -11.00 -28.05 6.73
CA LYS A 674 -9.59 -27.66 6.61
C LYS A 674 -9.08 -27.61 5.16
N ALA A 675 -9.55 -28.51 4.29
CA ALA A 675 -9.23 -28.44 2.87
C ALA A 675 -9.86 -27.21 2.19
N ILE A 676 -11.08 -26.82 2.58
CA ILE A 676 -11.73 -25.59 2.11
C ILE A 676 -10.95 -24.35 2.57
N SER A 677 -10.60 -24.26 3.87
CA SER A 677 -9.75 -23.19 4.40
C SER A 677 -8.40 -23.08 3.67
N ASN A 678 -7.74 -24.22 3.40
CA ASN A 678 -6.51 -24.25 2.62
C ASN A 678 -6.73 -23.78 1.17
N GLN A 679 -7.82 -24.17 0.50
CA GLN A 679 -8.13 -23.70 -0.86
C GLN A 679 -8.35 -22.18 -0.92
N ILE A 680 -9.00 -21.60 0.09
CA ILE A 680 -9.19 -20.14 0.23
C ILE A 680 -7.83 -19.45 0.48
N GLN A 681 -7.00 -20.02 1.34
CA GLN A 681 -5.64 -19.55 1.61
C GLN A 681 -4.75 -19.61 0.35
N ASP A 682 -4.82 -20.71 -0.41
CA ASP A 682 -4.11 -20.88 -1.68
C ASP A 682 -4.60 -19.88 -2.72
N PHE A 683 -5.91 -19.64 -2.80
CA PHE A 683 -6.51 -18.62 -3.67
C PHE A 683 -5.94 -17.22 -3.36
N PHE A 684 -5.97 -16.77 -2.10
CA PHE A 684 -5.34 -15.49 -1.73
C PHE A 684 -3.84 -15.46 -1.95
N SER A 685 -3.14 -16.60 -1.77
CA SER A 685 -1.70 -16.70 -1.96
C SER A 685 -1.28 -16.50 -3.43
N HIS A 686 -2.09 -16.96 -4.38
CA HIS A 686 -1.80 -16.96 -5.83
C HIS A 686 -2.52 -15.84 -6.61
N SER A 687 -2.69 -14.68 -5.98
CA SER A 687 -3.30 -13.44 -6.55
C SER A 687 -2.86 -13.07 -7.98
N GLU A 688 -1.61 -13.38 -8.33
CA GLU A 688 -1.01 -13.03 -9.63
C GLU A 688 -1.65 -13.81 -10.81
N ASP A 689 -2.17 -15.02 -10.56
CA ASP A 689 -2.70 -15.92 -11.61
C ASP A 689 -4.10 -15.50 -12.11
N HIS A 690 -4.89 -14.82 -11.27
CA HIS A 690 -6.26 -14.39 -11.57
C HIS A 690 -6.43 -12.88 -11.72
N HIS A 691 -5.34 -12.11 -11.64
CA HIS A 691 -5.34 -10.65 -11.79
C HIS A 691 -6.28 -9.91 -10.82
N MET A 692 -6.52 -10.46 -9.64
CA MET A 692 -7.25 -9.79 -8.55
C MET A 692 -6.27 -9.51 -7.42
N ASP A 693 -6.21 -8.25 -7.00
CA ASP A 693 -5.37 -7.79 -5.91
C ASP A 693 -6.18 -7.27 -4.70
N HIS A 694 -7.52 -7.38 -4.73
CA HIS A 694 -8.40 -6.90 -3.66
C HIS A 694 -9.76 -7.63 -3.57
N ILE A 695 -10.43 -7.47 -2.41
CA ILE A 695 -11.86 -7.74 -2.15
C ILE A 695 -12.52 -6.46 -1.61
N ASP A 696 -13.67 -6.06 -2.14
CA ASP A 696 -14.47 -4.97 -1.59
C ASP A 696 -15.45 -5.45 -0.52
N ALA A 697 -16.07 -6.63 -0.72
CA ALA A 697 -17.08 -7.15 0.18
C ALA A 697 -17.00 -8.66 0.38
N VAL A 698 -17.27 -9.08 1.61
CA VAL A 698 -17.43 -10.48 2.01
C VAL A 698 -18.90 -10.70 2.38
N GLY A 699 -19.62 -11.44 1.55
CA GLY A 699 -21.02 -11.79 1.79
C GLY A 699 -21.14 -13.03 2.65
N LEU A 700 -21.59 -12.91 3.90
CA LEU A 700 -21.89 -14.05 4.77
C LEU A 700 -23.33 -14.52 4.53
N VAL A 701 -23.45 -15.61 3.77
CA VAL A 701 -24.71 -16.21 3.33
C VAL A 701 -25.25 -17.20 4.35
N VAL A 702 -26.43 -16.91 4.92
CA VAL A 702 -27.07 -17.69 5.99
C VAL A 702 -28.57 -17.85 5.74
N GLN A 703 -29.16 -18.99 6.10
CA GLN A 703 -30.59 -19.23 5.92
C GLN A 703 -31.40 -18.63 7.08
N ALA A 704 -32.53 -17.96 6.78
CA ALA A 704 -33.36 -17.26 7.76
C ALA A 704 -33.98 -18.15 8.85
N SER A 705 -34.26 -19.42 8.53
CA SER A 705 -34.94 -20.40 9.39
C SER A 705 -34.04 -21.05 10.45
N ARG A 706 -32.76 -20.68 10.53
CA ARG A 706 -31.76 -21.35 11.38
C ARG A 706 -31.69 -20.70 12.77
N PRO A 707 -32.08 -21.42 13.85
CA PRO A 707 -32.17 -20.83 15.18
C PRO A 707 -30.82 -20.66 15.90
N ARG A 708 -29.77 -21.37 15.45
CA ARG A 708 -28.40 -21.29 15.97
C ARG A 708 -27.41 -21.62 14.85
N LEU A 709 -26.22 -21.01 14.88
CA LEU A 709 -25.06 -21.49 14.13
C LEU A 709 -24.47 -22.70 14.85
N THR A 710 -23.96 -23.68 14.10
CA THR A 710 -23.27 -24.84 14.70
C THR A 710 -21.85 -24.47 15.13
N PRO A 711 -21.26 -25.16 16.14
CA PRO A 711 -19.87 -24.92 16.52
C PRO A 711 -18.88 -25.09 15.36
N THR A 712 -19.17 -25.98 14.41
CA THR A 712 -18.37 -26.15 13.18
C THR A 712 -18.43 -24.91 12.29
N GLU A 713 -19.58 -24.26 12.16
CA GLU A 713 -19.72 -23.06 11.32
C GLU A 713 -19.11 -21.83 11.98
N VAL A 714 -19.20 -21.70 13.30
CA VAL A 714 -18.47 -20.67 14.07
C VAL A 714 -16.96 -20.90 13.93
N TYR A 715 -16.48 -22.14 14.12
CA TYR A 715 -15.06 -22.48 13.94
C TYR A 715 -14.56 -22.22 12.51
N VAL A 716 -15.33 -22.58 11.48
CA VAL A 716 -14.94 -22.32 10.08
C VAL A 716 -14.99 -20.84 9.78
N PHE A 717 -16.00 -20.11 10.29
CA PHE A 717 -16.04 -18.66 10.19
C PHE A 717 -14.80 -18.03 10.85
N ASP A 718 -14.48 -18.35 12.10
CA ASP A 718 -13.31 -17.86 12.83
C ASP A 718 -11.99 -18.27 12.16
N SER A 719 -11.89 -19.48 11.62
CA SER A 719 -10.70 -19.96 10.88
C SER A 719 -10.53 -19.24 9.54
N ILE A 720 -11.63 -18.86 8.88
CA ILE A 720 -11.59 -18.04 7.68
C ILE A 720 -11.28 -16.59 8.07
N MET A 721 -11.94 -16.01 9.07
CA MET A 721 -11.68 -14.65 9.57
C MET A 721 -10.25 -14.44 10.07
N SER A 722 -9.66 -15.40 10.78
CA SER A 722 -8.25 -15.37 11.20
C SER A 722 -7.25 -15.58 10.05
N SER A 723 -7.73 -15.86 8.83
CA SER A 723 -6.92 -15.76 7.60
C SER A 723 -6.80 -14.32 7.09
N PHE A 724 -7.54 -13.36 7.67
CA PHE A 724 -7.46 -11.93 7.38
C PHE A 724 -6.78 -11.23 8.58
N ALA A 725 -5.64 -10.54 8.38
CA ALA A 725 -4.90 -9.88 9.48
C ALA A 725 -5.66 -8.69 10.12
N PHE A 726 -6.58 -8.11 9.36
CA PHE A 726 -7.10 -6.76 9.56
C PHE A 726 -8.58 -6.81 9.95
N ASP A 727 -9.12 -5.67 10.41
CA ASP A 727 -10.53 -5.51 10.82
C ASP A 727 -11.51 -5.60 9.63
N ILE A 728 -11.65 -6.81 9.08
CA ILE A 728 -12.54 -7.12 7.94
C ILE A 728 -14.03 -6.96 8.28
N LYS A 729 -14.38 -6.77 9.57
CA LYS A 729 -15.75 -6.53 10.05
C LYS A 729 -16.53 -5.56 9.16
N ARG A 730 -15.88 -4.48 8.73
CA ARG A 730 -16.49 -3.39 7.94
C ARG A 730 -16.93 -3.83 6.55
N ASN A 731 -16.23 -4.80 5.96
CA ASN A 731 -16.46 -5.34 4.62
C ASN A 731 -17.37 -6.58 4.63
N ILE A 732 -17.73 -7.10 5.80
CA ILE A 732 -18.64 -8.25 5.94
C ILE A 732 -20.09 -7.78 5.91
N ILE A 733 -20.82 -8.18 4.88
CA ILE A 733 -22.26 -7.94 4.70
C ILE A 733 -23.02 -9.23 5.02
N LEU A 734 -24.08 -9.15 5.83
CA LEU A 734 -24.94 -10.30 6.09
C LEU A 734 -25.94 -10.48 4.93
N LEU A 735 -25.96 -11.66 4.33
CA LEU A 735 -26.82 -12.02 3.21
C LEU A 735 -27.77 -13.15 3.65
N ILE A 736 -28.94 -12.78 4.16
CA ILE A 736 -29.89 -13.75 4.72
C ILE A 736 -30.79 -14.27 3.59
N THR A 737 -30.70 -15.57 3.29
CA THR A 737 -31.50 -16.27 2.26
C THR A 737 -32.72 -16.97 2.86
N PHE A 738 -33.68 -17.36 2.02
CA PHE A 738 -34.95 -17.99 2.43
C PHE A 738 -35.77 -17.13 3.43
N CYS A 739 -35.69 -15.80 3.33
CA CYS A 739 -36.48 -14.91 4.17
C CYS A 739 -37.97 -14.94 3.77
N ASP A 740 -38.84 -15.20 4.74
CA ASP A 740 -40.27 -14.87 4.63
C ASP A 740 -40.51 -13.40 5.05
N ALA A 741 -41.78 -13.00 5.17
CA ALA A 741 -42.15 -11.66 5.60
C ALA A 741 -41.86 -11.38 7.10
N LYS A 742 -41.30 -12.33 7.86
CA LYS A 742 -41.04 -12.20 9.31
C LYS A 742 -39.59 -11.79 9.57
N LYS A 743 -39.30 -11.37 10.80
CA LYS A 743 -37.92 -11.06 11.23
C LYS A 743 -37.11 -12.37 11.30
N PRO A 744 -36.00 -12.53 10.55
CA PRO A 744 -35.21 -13.76 10.58
C PRO A 744 -34.64 -14.05 11.97
N SER A 745 -34.89 -15.25 12.50
CA SER A 745 -34.39 -15.67 13.83
C SER A 745 -32.86 -15.80 13.87
N VAL A 746 -32.25 -16.08 12.71
CA VAL A 746 -30.80 -16.21 12.55
C VAL A 746 -30.00 -14.95 12.91
N ILE A 747 -30.62 -13.75 12.91
CA ILE A 747 -29.93 -12.51 13.33
C ILE A 747 -29.48 -12.64 14.80
N GLN A 748 -30.38 -13.07 15.69
CA GLN A 748 -30.05 -13.29 17.09
C GLN A 748 -28.98 -14.38 17.27
N ALA A 749 -28.98 -15.42 16.42
CA ALA A 749 -27.96 -16.47 16.45
C ALA A 749 -26.56 -15.98 16.04
N ILE A 750 -26.47 -14.96 15.20
CA ILE A 750 -25.21 -14.31 14.78
C ILE A 750 -24.70 -13.40 15.90
N ASP A 751 -25.61 -12.61 16.51
CA ASP A 751 -25.32 -11.79 17.69
C ASP A 751 -24.82 -12.65 18.87
N GLU A 752 -25.51 -13.75 19.17
CA GLU A 752 -25.12 -14.73 20.22
C GLU A 752 -23.78 -15.43 19.94
N ALA A 753 -23.43 -15.62 18.66
CA ALA A 753 -22.14 -16.18 18.25
C ALA A 753 -20.98 -15.16 18.28
N GLY A 754 -21.25 -13.87 18.53
CA GLY A 754 -20.24 -12.81 18.54
C GLY A 754 -19.64 -12.49 17.17
N ILE A 755 -20.31 -12.88 16.08
CA ILE A 755 -19.80 -12.73 14.72
C ILE A 755 -19.77 -11.26 14.32
N ALA A 756 -18.57 -10.77 13.99
CA ALA A 756 -18.35 -9.39 13.60
C ALA A 756 -18.77 -9.14 12.14
N HIS A 757 -19.82 -8.35 11.93
CA HIS A 757 -20.27 -7.87 10.62
C HIS A 757 -20.51 -6.36 10.59
N ASN A 758 -20.76 -5.79 9.41
CA ASN A 758 -21.15 -4.39 9.26
C ASN A 758 -22.67 -4.20 9.46
N GLU A 759 -23.16 -2.95 9.44
CA GLU A 759 -24.58 -2.64 9.68
C GLU A 759 -25.52 -3.02 8.52
N THR A 760 -24.97 -3.48 7.39
CA THR A 760 -25.74 -3.86 6.20
C THR A 760 -26.20 -5.31 6.28
N ILE A 761 -27.51 -5.50 6.41
CA ILE A 761 -28.18 -6.80 6.39
C ILE A 761 -29.14 -6.84 5.21
N CYS A 762 -28.81 -7.63 4.19
CA CYS A 762 -29.66 -7.83 3.01
C CYS A 762 -30.48 -9.12 3.18
N ARG A 763 -31.76 -9.09 2.77
CA ARG A 763 -32.71 -10.21 2.90
C ARG A 763 -33.20 -10.66 1.54
N PHE A 764 -33.04 -11.94 1.23
CA PHE A 764 -33.33 -12.53 -0.07
C PHE A 764 -34.27 -13.72 0.11
N ASN A 765 -35.18 -13.92 -0.84
CA ASN A 765 -35.99 -15.12 -0.93
C ASN A 765 -35.81 -15.80 -2.28
N ASN A 766 -34.67 -16.46 -2.43
CA ASN A 766 -34.17 -17.01 -3.70
C ASN A 766 -35.13 -18.00 -4.39
N SER A 767 -36.20 -18.49 -3.75
CA SER A 767 -37.21 -19.31 -4.41
C SER A 767 -38.02 -18.54 -5.45
N VAL A 768 -38.19 -17.23 -5.27
CA VAL A 768 -39.00 -16.37 -6.15
C VAL A 768 -38.39 -16.18 -7.54
N LEU A 769 -37.08 -16.38 -7.67
CA LEU A 769 -36.33 -16.19 -8.92
C LEU A 769 -36.89 -17.02 -10.08
N TYR A 770 -37.47 -18.18 -9.77
CA TYR A 770 -38.04 -19.14 -10.73
C TYR A 770 -39.50 -19.52 -10.41
N SER A 771 -40.24 -18.69 -9.65
CA SER A 771 -41.67 -18.91 -9.39
C SER A 771 -42.49 -18.78 -10.68
N SER A 772 -43.43 -19.71 -10.89
CA SER A 772 -44.38 -19.63 -12.00
C SER A 772 -45.42 -18.54 -11.79
N LYS A 773 -45.74 -17.81 -12.86
CA LYS A 773 -46.83 -16.83 -12.91
C LYS A 773 -48.22 -17.50 -12.91
N SER A 774 -48.30 -18.81 -13.17
CA SER A 774 -49.53 -19.50 -13.58
C SER A 774 -50.42 -20.04 -12.44
N THR A 775 -50.06 -19.87 -11.17
CA THR A 775 -50.69 -20.65 -10.07
C THR A 775 -52.04 -20.10 -9.55
N TYR A 776 -52.49 -18.92 -10.00
CA TYR A 776 -53.72 -18.27 -9.51
C TYR A 776 -54.65 -17.78 -10.62
N GLY A 777 -54.79 -18.56 -11.70
CA GLY A 777 -55.72 -18.29 -12.81
C GLY A 777 -56.99 -19.16 -12.82
N ALA A 778 -57.41 -19.73 -11.68
CA ALA A 778 -58.52 -20.70 -11.64
C ALA A 778 -59.27 -20.81 -10.29
N VAL A 779 -59.64 -19.68 -9.66
CA VAL A 779 -60.78 -19.66 -8.73
C VAL A 779 -61.64 -18.44 -9.04
N ASP A 780 -62.92 -18.69 -9.24
CA ASP A 780 -63.97 -17.74 -9.59
C ASP A 780 -64.41 -16.93 -8.35
N SER A 781 -64.30 -15.60 -8.35
CA SER A 781 -65.15 -14.67 -7.56
C SER A 781 -64.74 -13.19 -7.73
N ASP A 782 -65.76 -12.34 -7.82
CA ASP A 782 -65.62 -10.88 -7.96
C ASP A 782 -65.13 -10.19 -6.67
N ILE A 783 -63.82 -9.92 -6.57
CA ILE A 783 -63.27 -8.96 -5.60
C ILE A 783 -62.21 -8.09 -6.32
N GLU A 784 -62.49 -6.78 -6.40
CA GLU A 784 -61.46 -5.77 -6.68
C GLU A 784 -60.61 -5.58 -5.42
N ASP A 785 -59.42 -6.20 -5.37
CA ASP A 785 -58.42 -5.90 -4.33
C ASP A 785 -57.01 -5.88 -4.95
N ASP A 786 -56.26 -4.81 -4.68
CA ASP A 786 -54.86 -4.57 -5.09
C ASP A 786 -53.86 -5.44 -4.29
N GLU A 787 -54.13 -6.74 -4.11
CA GLU A 787 -53.15 -7.68 -3.55
C GLU A 787 -52.14 -8.13 -4.61
N ASP A 788 -51.00 -7.41 -4.67
CA ASP A 788 -49.78 -7.91 -5.32
C ASP A 788 -49.50 -9.35 -4.85
N SER A 789 -49.38 -10.29 -5.81
CA SER A 789 -49.16 -11.70 -5.47
C SER A 789 -47.94 -11.89 -4.57
N ILE A 790 -47.98 -12.87 -3.66
CA ILE A 790 -46.92 -13.09 -2.67
C ILE A 790 -45.55 -13.22 -3.34
N ASP A 791 -45.46 -13.88 -4.50
CA ASP A 791 -44.24 -13.93 -5.31
C ASP A 791 -43.81 -12.55 -5.83
N LYS A 792 -44.71 -11.72 -6.36
CA LYS A 792 -44.37 -10.36 -6.81
C LYS A 792 -43.88 -9.48 -5.65
N VAL A 793 -44.46 -9.61 -4.46
CA VAL A 793 -43.99 -8.94 -3.23
C VAL A 793 -42.60 -9.42 -2.84
N LEU A 794 -42.33 -10.73 -2.88
CA LEU A 794 -41.02 -11.31 -2.59
C LEU A 794 -39.96 -10.91 -3.62
N TRP A 795 -40.32 -10.81 -4.90
CA TRP A 795 -39.45 -10.30 -5.97
C TRP A 795 -39.08 -8.83 -5.73
N ASN A 796 -40.06 -7.99 -5.40
CA ASN A 796 -39.83 -6.59 -5.07
C ASN A 796 -38.93 -6.43 -3.82
N MET A 797 -39.10 -7.28 -2.82
CA MET A 797 -38.20 -7.36 -1.66
C MET A 797 -36.77 -7.75 -2.08
N GLU A 798 -36.62 -8.78 -2.92
CA GLU A 798 -35.32 -9.26 -3.40
C GLU A 798 -34.58 -8.18 -4.21
N MET A 799 -35.26 -7.54 -5.16
CA MET A 799 -34.68 -6.46 -5.99
C MET A 799 -34.27 -5.23 -5.15
N LYS A 800 -35.02 -4.92 -4.08
CA LYS A 800 -34.67 -3.84 -3.14
C LYS A 800 -33.44 -4.20 -2.31
N SER A 801 -33.34 -5.45 -1.83
CA SER A 801 -32.15 -5.96 -1.12
C SER A 801 -30.91 -6.01 -2.03
N MET A 802 -31.07 -6.35 -3.31
CA MET A 802 -29.98 -6.30 -4.30
C MET A 802 -29.49 -4.86 -4.53
N ALA A 803 -30.40 -3.89 -4.64
CA ALA A 803 -30.02 -2.48 -4.75
C ALA A 803 -29.24 -2.01 -3.51
N GLN A 804 -29.69 -2.36 -2.31
CA GLN A 804 -28.96 -2.07 -1.07
C GLN A 804 -27.57 -2.71 -1.03
N LEU A 805 -27.44 -3.96 -1.50
CA LEU A 805 -26.16 -4.68 -1.57
C LEU A 805 -25.18 -3.97 -2.52
N PHE A 806 -25.57 -3.75 -3.77
CA PHE A 806 -24.68 -3.18 -4.77
C PHE A 806 -24.35 -1.71 -4.52
N GLU A 807 -25.23 -0.95 -3.86
CA GLU A 807 -24.93 0.40 -3.38
C GLU A 807 -23.93 0.37 -2.20
N ALA A 808 -24.12 -0.50 -1.20
CA ALA A 808 -23.18 -0.63 -0.09
C ALA A 808 -21.75 -0.96 -0.56
N VAL A 809 -21.61 -1.85 -1.56
CA VAL A 809 -20.33 -2.24 -2.16
C VAL A 809 -19.58 -1.06 -2.82
N ILE A 810 -20.26 -0.01 -3.27
CA ILE A 810 -19.62 1.20 -3.82
C ILE A 810 -18.78 1.88 -2.73
N HIS A 811 -19.34 2.03 -1.53
CA HIS A 811 -18.79 2.82 -0.43
C HIS A 811 -17.82 2.06 0.48
N LEU A 812 -17.67 0.74 0.30
CA LEU A 812 -16.68 -0.06 1.02
C LEU A 812 -15.25 0.19 0.49
N GLU A 813 -14.30 0.39 1.41
CA GLU A 813 -12.87 0.46 1.10
C GLU A 813 -12.31 -0.95 0.82
N PRO A 814 -11.62 -1.20 -0.31
CA PRO A 814 -11.16 -2.54 -0.67
C PRO A 814 -10.00 -3.04 0.20
N ILE A 815 -10.07 -4.30 0.61
CA ILE A 815 -9.01 -5.02 1.31
C ILE A 815 -8.10 -5.68 0.28
N THR A 816 -6.83 -5.27 0.21
CA THR A 816 -5.88 -5.83 -0.77
C THR A 816 -5.33 -7.19 -0.35
N PHE A 817 -5.02 -8.06 -1.32
CA PHE A 817 -4.47 -9.39 -1.07
C PHE A 817 -3.05 -9.36 -0.51
N ALA A 818 -2.35 -8.21 -0.60
CA ALA A 818 -1.12 -7.97 0.14
C ALA A 818 -1.36 -7.97 1.66
N LEU A 819 -2.37 -7.24 2.12
CA LEU A 819 -2.81 -7.20 3.52
C LEU A 819 -3.31 -8.58 3.99
N LEU A 820 -3.94 -9.37 3.11
CA LEU A 820 -4.32 -10.75 3.44
C LEU A 820 -3.12 -11.67 3.66
N LYS A 821 -2.09 -11.54 2.80
CA LYS A 821 -0.86 -12.36 2.89
C LYS A 821 -0.06 -12.08 4.17
N GLU A 822 -0.08 -10.85 4.69
CA GLU A 822 0.60 -10.52 5.95
C GLU A 822 -0.06 -11.20 7.16
N GLY A 823 -1.41 -11.26 7.20
CA GLY A 823 -2.14 -11.98 8.25
C GLY A 823 -2.00 -13.50 8.22
N LEU A 824 -1.94 -14.07 7.01
CA LEU A 824 -1.64 -15.49 6.83
C LEU A 824 -0.25 -15.86 7.38
N ILE A 825 0.72 -14.93 7.35
CA ILE A 825 2.05 -15.15 7.97
C ILE A 825 1.93 -15.12 9.50
N GLU A 826 1.14 -14.22 10.08
CA GLU A 826 0.90 -14.18 11.53
C GLU A 826 0.14 -15.42 12.04
N SER A 827 -0.95 -15.85 11.36
CA SER A 827 -1.74 -17.01 11.80
C SER A 827 -0.98 -18.34 11.67
N ILE A 828 -0.09 -18.48 10.67
CA ILE A 828 0.88 -19.59 10.58
C ILE A 828 1.91 -19.55 11.73
N CYS A 829 2.29 -18.36 12.22
CA CYS A 829 3.18 -18.24 13.38
C CYS A 829 2.48 -18.62 14.69
N VAL A 830 1.20 -18.24 14.87
CA VAL A 830 0.41 -18.60 16.06
C VAL A 830 0.13 -20.12 16.11
N THR A 831 -0.37 -20.72 15.02
CA THR A 831 -0.67 -22.17 15.00
C THR A 831 0.56 -23.07 15.16
N LYS A 832 1.76 -22.59 14.81
CA LYS A 832 3.04 -23.27 15.11
C LYS A 832 3.48 -23.16 16.57
N GLN A 833 3.03 -22.15 17.32
CA GLN A 833 3.23 -22.10 18.76
C GLN A 833 2.26 -23.04 19.49
N GLU A 834 0.99 -23.13 19.06
CA GLU A 834 0.00 -24.00 19.69
C GLU A 834 0.28 -25.49 19.48
N THR A 835 0.74 -25.89 18.28
CA THR A 835 1.15 -27.29 18.00
C THR A 835 2.45 -27.73 18.69
N GLN A 836 3.16 -26.84 19.39
CA GLN A 836 4.29 -27.20 20.27
C GLN A 836 3.94 -27.19 21.78
N VAL A 837 2.69 -26.92 22.16
CA VAL A 837 2.24 -26.92 23.57
C VAL A 837 1.11 -27.93 23.85
N GLY A 838 0.32 -28.31 22.84
CA GLY A 838 -0.83 -29.24 22.97
C GLY A 838 -0.51 -30.74 23.05
N GLY A 839 0.37 -31.16 23.96
CA GLY A 839 0.84 -32.55 24.10
C GLY A 839 0.42 -33.27 25.38
N GLY A 840 -0.79 -33.06 25.89
CA GLY A 840 -1.26 -33.67 27.15
C GLY A 840 -2.77 -33.81 27.24
N SER A 841 -3.26 -35.03 27.49
CA SER A 841 -4.69 -35.34 27.60
C SER A 841 -5.25 -34.99 28.98
N GLY A 842 -6.39 -34.28 29.03
CA GLY A 842 -7.09 -33.98 30.29
C GLY A 842 -8.35 -33.13 30.09
N ARG A 843 -9.53 -33.77 30.12
CA ARG A 843 -10.85 -33.09 30.06
C ARG A 843 -11.06 -32.14 31.25
N LYS A 844 -11.57 -30.93 30.97
CA LYS A 844 -12.72 -30.32 31.68
C LYS A 844 -13.23 -29.09 30.91
N GLU A 845 -14.55 -28.95 30.82
CA GLU A 845 -15.24 -27.82 30.19
C GLU A 845 -15.52 -26.67 31.18
N VAL A 846 -16.08 -25.59 30.63
CA VAL A 846 -16.81 -24.46 31.26
C VAL A 846 -15.96 -23.22 31.60
N GLY A 847 -16.28 -22.09 30.95
CA GLY A 847 -16.00 -20.74 31.46
C GLY A 847 -15.44 -19.72 30.45
N LEU A 848 -16.26 -19.20 29.54
CA LEU A 848 -15.93 -17.97 28.78
C LEU A 848 -16.20 -16.73 29.66
N ASN A 849 -15.17 -15.89 29.89
CA ASN A 849 -15.18 -14.43 29.63
C ASN A 849 -13.93 -13.71 30.16
N HIS A 850 -13.43 -12.74 29.36
CA HIS A 850 -12.52 -11.62 29.66
C HIS A 850 -11.38 -11.83 30.70
N THR A 851 -10.09 -11.66 30.37
CA THR A 851 -9.45 -10.33 30.17
C THR A 851 -8.01 -10.50 29.69
N LYS A 852 -7.50 -9.61 28.81
CA LYS A 852 -6.06 -9.55 28.45
C LYS A 852 -5.22 -8.89 29.57
N SER A 853 -4.86 -9.62 30.62
CA SER A 853 -3.81 -9.18 31.56
C SER A 853 -3.35 -10.32 32.48
N GLY A 854 -2.03 -10.54 32.57
CA GLY A 854 -1.39 -11.35 33.60
C GLY A 854 -0.97 -12.76 33.16
N LEU A 855 0.27 -12.89 32.69
CA LEU A 855 1.05 -14.15 32.76
C LEU A 855 2.54 -13.83 32.57
N LEU A 856 3.13 -13.20 33.59
CA LEU A 856 4.57 -12.98 33.71
C LEU A 856 5.05 -13.18 35.16
N ALA A 857 4.57 -14.26 35.79
CA ALA A 857 5.06 -14.75 37.07
C ALA A 857 4.75 -16.26 37.20
N GLU A 858 5.78 -17.09 37.02
CA GLU A 858 6.06 -18.36 37.73
C GLU A 858 6.94 -19.28 36.87
N LYS A 859 8.25 -19.33 37.20
CA LYS A 859 9.05 -20.59 37.23
C LYS A 859 10.46 -20.37 37.79
N LYS A 860 10.56 -20.59 39.10
CA LYS A 860 11.73 -20.90 39.93
C LYS A 860 11.09 -21.55 41.18
N VAL A 861 11.43 -22.74 41.64
CA VAL A 861 12.50 -23.71 41.33
C VAL A 861 11.93 -25.10 41.58
N GLU A 862 12.22 -26.10 40.76
CA GLU A 862 12.57 -27.43 41.28
C GLU A 862 13.33 -28.28 40.26
N SER A 863 14.20 -29.13 40.78
CA SER A 863 15.24 -29.84 40.04
C SER A 863 15.23 -31.32 40.41
N THR A 864 15.12 -32.21 39.41
CA THR A 864 15.64 -33.58 39.50
C THR A 864 15.72 -34.22 38.11
N GLU A 865 16.50 -35.30 38.01
CA GLU A 865 16.65 -36.18 36.85
C GLU A 865 17.38 -35.63 35.62
N GLU A 866 18.72 -35.60 35.68
CA GLU A 866 19.53 -36.49 34.83
C GLU A 866 20.95 -36.70 35.40
N LYS A 867 21.08 -37.74 36.24
CA LYS A 867 22.36 -38.39 36.57
C LYS A 867 22.18 -39.89 36.46
N LYS A 868 22.62 -40.50 35.35
CA LYS A 868 23.03 -41.92 35.28
C LYS A 868 23.67 -42.26 33.93
N ALA A 869 25.00 -42.11 33.84
CA ALA A 869 25.88 -42.90 32.97
C ALA A 869 27.37 -42.54 33.19
N VAL A 870 27.97 -42.97 34.32
CA VAL A 870 29.44 -43.08 34.44
C VAL A 870 29.79 -44.30 35.29
N GLU A 871 30.40 -45.30 34.66
CA GLU A 871 31.13 -46.47 35.21
C GLU A 871 31.84 -47.14 34.02
N VAL A 872 33.09 -47.63 34.00
CA VAL A 872 34.29 -47.71 34.88
C VAL A 872 35.52 -47.59 33.91
N ALA A 873 36.75 -47.11 34.20
CA ALA A 873 37.54 -46.82 35.42
C ALA A 873 38.26 -45.45 35.27
N ARG A 874 38.69 -44.74 36.33
CA ARG A 874 39.82 -44.91 37.29
C ARG A 874 41.25 -44.73 36.73
N ASP A 875 41.74 -43.51 36.98
CA ASP A 875 43.08 -43.06 37.42
C ASP A 875 44.17 -44.11 37.72
N VAL A 876 45.44 -43.68 37.56
CA VAL A 876 46.36 -43.41 38.69
C VAL A 876 47.71 -42.79 38.24
N LYS A 877 48.27 -41.90 39.08
CA LYS A 877 49.66 -41.34 39.14
C LYS A 877 50.12 -40.25 38.15
N SER A 878 50.18 -39.03 38.72
CA SER A 878 51.40 -38.19 38.88
C SER A 878 52.67 -38.54 38.08
N ASN A 879 53.34 -37.56 37.45
CA ASN A 879 54.36 -36.72 38.13
C ASN A 879 54.91 -35.56 37.26
N ARG A 880 55.79 -34.74 37.85
CA ARG A 880 56.47 -33.56 37.25
C ARG A 880 57.61 -33.91 36.27
N SER A 881 57.95 -32.91 35.43
CA SER A 881 59.33 -32.43 35.10
C SER A 881 59.99 -32.73 33.73
N SER A 882 60.85 -31.78 33.31
CA SER A 882 61.94 -31.86 32.30
C SER A 882 61.52 -31.93 30.80
N SER A 883 61.79 -30.87 30.00
CA SER A 883 63.02 -30.60 29.19
C SER A 883 63.09 -31.44 27.89
N ALA A 884 62.91 -30.86 26.69
CA ALA A 884 63.88 -30.08 25.90
C ALA A 884 64.51 -30.92 24.75
N THR A 885 64.62 -30.34 23.56
CA THR A 885 65.22 -30.91 22.31
C THR A 885 64.54 -32.19 21.77
N GLY A 886 64.57 -32.51 20.47
CA GLY A 886 64.99 -31.72 19.32
C GLY A 886 65.16 -32.56 18.04
N GLY A 887 64.41 -32.22 16.98
CA GLY A 887 64.85 -32.39 15.59
C GLY A 887 64.44 -33.63 14.77
N ARG A 888 64.43 -33.38 13.45
CA ARG A 888 64.56 -34.30 12.29
C ARG A 888 63.27 -34.97 11.75
N ILE A 889 62.81 -34.56 10.55
CA ILE A 889 63.05 -35.20 9.21
C ILE A 889 61.81 -36.05 8.83
N ARG A 890 61.20 -36.00 7.62
CA ARG A 890 61.51 -35.34 6.33
C ARG A 890 60.21 -35.03 5.55
N ARG A 891 60.18 -33.86 4.91
CA ARG A 891 59.73 -33.56 3.52
C ARG A 891 58.86 -34.60 2.78
N PHE A 892 57.78 -34.10 2.17
CA PHE A 892 57.67 -34.17 0.70
C PHE A 892 57.48 -32.75 0.13
N PHE A 893 58.27 -32.45 -0.91
CA PHE A 893 58.31 -31.20 -1.68
C PHE A 893 57.33 -31.34 -2.87
N LYS A 894 56.68 -30.33 -3.48
CA LYS A 894 57.16 -29.19 -4.33
C LYS A 894 55.86 -28.65 -5.03
N ARG A 895 55.69 -27.45 -5.61
CA ARG A 895 56.41 -26.15 -5.76
C ARG A 895 55.31 -25.18 -6.30
N PHE A 896 55.04 -23.98 -5.82
CA PHE A 896 55.83 -22.71 -5.85
C PHE A 896 56.30 -22.22 -7.24
N ARG A 897 55.79 -21.06 -7.68
CA ARG A 897 56.51 -19.76 -7.84
C ARG A 897 55.49 -18.63 -8.13
N PHE A 898 55.48 -17.51 -7.37
CA PHE A 898 56.33 -16.29 -7.43
C PHE A 898 56.10 -15.40 -8.68
N GLY A 899 56.03 -14.07 -8.58
CA GLY A 899 56.31 -13.24 -7.39
C GLY A 899 55.97 -11.74 -7.50
N ARG A 900 56.43 -10.97 -6.51
CA ARG A 900 56.34 -9.49 -6.44
C ARG A 900 57.52 -8.82 -7.17
N ALA A 901 57.27 -7.63 -7.72
CA ALA A 901 58.28 -6.57 -7.86
C ALA A 901 57.63 -5.19 -7.60
N ARG A 902 58.44 -4.20 -7.21
CA ARG A 902 58.04 -2.82 -6.91
C ARG A 902 58.35 -1.87 -8.06
N SER A 903 57.62 -0.75 -8.08
CA SER A 903 58.01 0.59 -8.58
C SER A 903 58.57 0.74 -10.01
N ASN A 904 57.90 1.58 -10.81
CA ASN A 904 58.55 2.83 -11.21
C ASN A 904 57.53 3.97 -11.47
N ARG A 905 58.03 5.19 -11.66
CA ARG A 905 57.27 6.43 -11.89
C ARG A 905 56.97 6.69 -13.37
N ASP A 906 56.15 7.72 -13.57
CA ASP A 906 56.13 8.71 -14.67
C ASP A 906 55.38 8.38 -15.97
N LYS A 907 54.42 9.30 -16.25
CA LYS A 907 53.99 9.90 -17.54
C LYS A 907 53.59 8.97 -18.71
N TYR A 908 52.37 9.16 -19.23
CA TYR A 908 52.12 10.08 -20.36
C TYR A 908 50.61 10.27 -20.62
N ASP A 909 50.25 11.38 -21.27
CA ASP A 909 48.89 11.78 -21.66
C ASP A 909 48.38 11.10 -22.95
N HIS A 910 47.08 11.32 -23.24
CA HIS A 910 46.35 11.05 -24.51
C HIS A 910 46.13 9.57 -24.85
N LEU A 911 44.88 9.08 -24.95
CA LEU A 911 43.80 9.55 -25.84
C LEU A 911 42.41 9.19 -25.29
#